data_AF-A0A484ZSA6-F1
#
_entry.id   AF-A0A484ZSA6-F1
#
_cell.length_a   1.000
_cell.length_b   1.000
_cell.length_c   1.000
_cell.angle_alpha   90.00
_cell.angle_beta   90.00
_cell.angle_gamma   90.00
#
_symmetry.space_group_name_H-M   'P 1'
#
loop_
_entity.id
_entity.type
_entity.pdbx_description
1 polymer ?
#
loop_
_entity_poly.entity_id
_entity_poly.type
_entity_poly.pdbx_seq_one_letter_code
_entity_poly.pdbx_strand_id
1 'polypeptide(L)'
;MNRIFRVVWNTALGQWVVTSELGRAKVKSATSKTLMGLVLSTLSATALSVPCDISSLTCQLDSNWSATANNYQTGTAVISDGLTYTIDGLKSIAPASGSMITFGSINAAITAGYATGELVSLSDKALELSAKNKNIVVFDPITNSNQVAVVYDEKYFIERTTNQSINSVMVYASGTPNIYYDTRLVSVNHGQADIYNNNNSISASFRNSQLFYADGSTNRAAINWHGASNIAFGWESSSIGNTSVTTSSTAYKGDFIGFNGLSRTVTNLAEFKAYNNWLVSKVESGDLSLSAYDSELSKAYTTTRKSYVVRMLPTDPDPLLLAPAGTVVLLHGKGSNATITLESDGRLFSSSLRGLDNGGVNTSLFRLENGAKGINNGEIVSGFRTAVVYTGSQFINNSRITTGSATGGGEGYGITITGANSEFINNGTFSVIPRFWSTLASQNQSSNMMAIINGNGKATNHGIVNIGSTEGTRGTDYLGPAYGASVSTDGSFLNASDGNMYVGRSENGSDLFAAKGSAGISVGALRSGTVNNQGTITLGTKTNGAYGIGVSSSTTGKIVNSGLITLLGNGGNGSFIPFQNMGIYAYSNAKGVSNTGEIRVGGINNVGLKTAGGGNITSSGEVNILGASDPATGFRNYGAWSEGTNSLIDIAGTINLTGDGAIGAHARNNGTIRLSGAGQVRFYDGENQIGYYVYGSGSNINNTSSGTQNVTTKNSTLMRLDGGASFTGSPAATSIMSASGDHSTVIVATGSGTTVNSGGMTVNVNGHQATGFLVEGGATGTISNTTTINLSGEGAIAGIADGQGYELTGAQTVMTNEQKKETILTAGAVLNSALDGVVGYLAKNMATINNSGDITFTGKNATGVGVQEGAEGINSGNITLGDNGIGLLASADTHDTRLINTGSLTLNGSHSIGISASGIKVTVDMKTDGTSSPTIKMNGDGAVGVKAANGSSVNLDGNVATEFSATAPDQIAFWLNGQSNDGVSSSVNVAASATPYNVSGERSTLFYVDNKASLDGDLTVNVSGNMPAELKLATTAH
;
A
#
# COMPACT_ATOMS: atom_id res chain seq x y z
N MET A 1 10.23 68.00 -18.47
CA MET A 1 9.46 68.17 -19.72
C MET A 1 8.84 66.84 -20.09
N ASN A 2 7.54 66.68 -19.80
CA ASN A 2 6.78 65.47 -20.08
C ASN A 2 6.57 65.33 -21.59
N ARG A 3 7.08 64.27 -22.23
CA ARG A 3 6.72 63.92 -23.60
C ARG A 3 5.66 62.83 -23.56
N ILE A 4 4.42 63.28 -23.60
CA ILE A 4 3.22 62.47 -23.56
C ILE A 4 2.88 62.05 -25.00
N PHE A 5 2.91 60.75 -25.30
CA PHE A 5 2.56 60.19 -26.61
C PHE A 5 1.81 58.86 -26.45
N ARG A 6 1.01 58.50 -27.46
CA ARG A 6 0.26 57.24 -27.52
C ARG A 6 0.74 56.39 -28.70
N VAL A 7 0.91 55.09 -28.48
CA VAL A 7 1.24 54.11 -29.54
C VAL A 7 -0.05 53.49 -30.05
N VAL A 8 -0.29 53.54 -31.37
CA VAL A 8 -1.51 53.02 -32.00
C VAL A 8 -1.12 52.13 -33.19
N TRP A 9 -1.80 51.00 -33.34
CA TRP A 9 -1.58 50.08 -34.46
C TRP A 9 -2.12 50.70 -35.76
N ASN A 10 -1.26 50.89 -36.76
CA ASN A 10 -1.66 51.35 -38.08
C ASN A 10 -1.84 50.15 -39.01
N THR A 11 -3.09 49.82 -39.30
CA THR A 11 -3.46 48.67 -40.13
C THR A 11 -3.07 48.81 -41.60
N ALA A 12 -2.87 50.03 -42.11
CA ALA A 12 -2.45 50.24 -43.50
C ALA A 12 -0.93 50.02 -43.70
N LEU A 13 -0.12 50.23 -42.65
CA LEU A 13 1.33 50.07 -42.70
C LEU A 13 1.83 48.80 -41.98
N GLY A 14 0.95 48.07 -41.30
CA GLY A 14 1.31 46.84 -40.57
C GLY A 14 2.30 47.06 -39.41
N GLN A 15 2.33 48.25 -38.82
CA GLN A 15 3.27 48.60 -37.75
C GLN A 15 2.65 49.52 -36.69
N TRP A 16 3.26 49.51 -35.49
CA TRP A 16 2.92 50.42 -34.40
C TRP A 16 3.52 51.80 -34.67
N VAL A 17 2.67 52.84 -34.67
CA VAL A 17 3.10 54.22 -34.90
C VAL A 17 2.87 55.08 -33.65
N VAL A 18 3.80 55.98 -33.37
CA VAL A 18 3.71 56.92 -32.27
C VAL A 18 2.91 58.14 -32.70
N THR A 19 1.87 58.48 -31.95
CA THR A 19 0.95 59.59 -32.25
C THR A 19 0.78 60.51 -31.03
N SER A 20 0.32 61.75 -31.27
CA SER A 20 -0.02 62.70 -30.21
C SER A 20 -1.27 62.25 -29.43
N GLU A 21 -1.31 62.47 -28.11
CA GLU A 21 -2.44 62.09 -27.24
C GLU A 21 -3.79 62.71 -27.63
N LEU A 22 -3.81 63.77 -28.44
CA LEU A 22 -5.04 64.44 -28.89
C LEU A 22 -5.69 63.81 -30.14
N GLY A 23 -5.11 62.73 -30.68
CA GLY A 23 -5.68 61.99 -31.81
C GLY A 23 -6.99 61.30 -31.43
N ARG A 24 -8.13 61.89 -31.79
CA ARG A 24 -9.46 61.30 -31.54
C ARG A 24 -9.76 60.20 -32.57
N ALA A 25 -9.81 58.94 -32.12
CA ALA A 25 -10.40 57.85 -32.88
C ALA A 25 -11.93 58.03 -32.94
N LYS A 26 -12.47 58.38 -34.12
CA LYS A 26 -13.92 58.24 -34.37
C LYS A 26 -14.21 56.77 -34.71
N VAL A 27 -14.76 56.07 -33.74
CA VAL A 27 -15.49 54.81 -33.93
C VAL A 27 -16.84 55.16 -34.57
N LYS A 28 -17.08 54.71 -35.80
CA LYS A 28 -18.43 54.46 -36.30
C LYS A 28 -18.49 53.02 -36.79
N SER A 29 -19.17 52.21 -35.98
CA SER A 29 -19.74 50.94 -36.37
C SER A 29 -20.75 51.16 -37.50
N ALA A 30 -20.55 50.46 -38.60
CA ALA A 30 -21.61 50.04 -39.50
C ALA A 30 -21.27 48.61 -39.92
N THR A 31 -22.09 47.67 -39.47
CA THR A 31 -22.15 46.31 -39.97
C THR A 31 -22.22 46.33 -41.48
N SER A 32 -21.15 45.88 -42.13
CA SER A 32 -21.23 45.30 -43.46
C SER A 32 -20.43 44.01 -43.41
N LYS A 33 -21.16 42.89 -43.44
CA LYS A 33 -20.68 41.67 -44.07
C LYS A 33 -20.11 42.09 -45.44
N THR A 34 -19.06 41.42 -45.91
CA THR A 34 -18.37 41.68 -47.19
C THR A 34 -17.35 42.84 -47.15
N LEU A 35 -16.16 42.59 -46.58
CA LEU A 35 -14.83 42.93 -47.14
C LEU A 35 -13.74 42.63 -46.10
N MET A 36 -13.38 41.35 -45.98
CA MET A 36 -12.10 40.92 -45.40
C MET A 36 -11.51 39.86 -46.35
N GLY A 37 -11.55 40.20 -47.63
CA GLY A 37 -10.71 39.62 -48.67
C GLY A 37 -9.86 40.78 -49.20
N LEU A 38 -8.59 40.51 -49.51
CA LEU A 38 -7.55 41.44 -50.00
C LEU A 38 -6.59 42.00 -48.93
N VAL A 39 -5.93 41.12 -48.17
CA VAL A 39 -4.45 40.93 -48.22
C VAL A 39 -4.15 39.45 -47.93
N LEU A 40 -4.70 38.58 -48.79
CA LEU A 40 -4.45 37.12 -48.84
C LEU A 40 -4.69 36.60 -50.27
N SER A 41 -4.46 37.46 -51.27
CA SER A 41 -4.85 37.25 -52.67
C SER A 41 -3.83 36.46 -53.50
N THR A 42 -3.05 35.56 -52.88
CA THR A 42 -2.24 34.56 -53.59
C THR A 42 -2.35 33.13 -53.02
N LEU A 43 -3.31 32.85 -52.14
CA LEU A 43 -3.64 31.48 -51.68
C LEU A 43 -5.11 31.13 -51.88
N SER A 44 -5.77 31.72 -52.87
CA SER A 44 -7.10 31.30 -53.32
C SER A 44 -6.97 30.21 -54.39
N ALA A 45 -6.47 29.03 -54.01
CA ALA A 45 -6.73 27.84 -54.81
C ALA A 45 -8.21 27.50 -54.61
N THR A 46 -9.02 27.61 -55.66
CA THR A 46 -10.36 27.00 -55.67
C THR A 46 -10.15 25.50 -55.43
N ALA A 47 -10.59 24.99 -54.27
CA ALA A 47 -10.52 23.56 -53.97
C ALA A 47 -11.29 22.80 -55.05
N LEU A 48 -10.56 22.15 -55.96
CA LEU A 48 -11.14 21.26 -56.97
C LEU A 48 -11.44 19.94 -56.25
N SER A 49 -12.72 19.70 -55.97
CA SER A 49 -13.18 18.41 -55.46
C SER A 49 -13.13 17.36 -56.57
N VAL A 50 -12.74 16.14 -56.23
CA VAL A 50 -12.83 15.01 -57.16
C VAL A 50 -14.32 14.64 -57.36
N PRO A 51 -14.83 14.54 -58.59
CA PRO A 51 -16.19 14.09 -58.83
C PRO A 51 -16.32 12.58 -58.52
N CYS A 52 -17.29 12.22 -57.69
CA CYS A 52 -17.69 10.82 -57.50
C CYS A 52 -18.65 10.39 -58.62
N ASP A 53 -18.41 9.23 -59.23
CA ASP A 53 -19.23 8.72 -60.33
C ASP A 53 -20.46 7.98 -59.78
N ILE A 54 -21.64 8.58 -59.97
CA ILE A 54 -22.93 8.03 -59.52
C ILE A 54 -23.27 6.73 -60.25
N SER A 55 -22.77 6.50 -61.47
CA SER A 55 -23.09 5.29 -62.24
C SER A 55 -22.34 4.05 -61.74
N SER A 56 -21.09 4.22 -61.32
CA SER A 56 -20.24 3.16 -60.78
C SER A 56 -20.18 3.14 -59.26
N LEU A 57 -20.78 4.14 -58.58
CA LEU A 57 -20.71 4.35 -57.13
C LEU A 57 -19.27 4.33 -56.62
N THR A 58 -18.36 4.96 -57.37
CA THR A 58 -16.93 5.02 -57.03
C THR A 58 -16.43 6.47 -57.04
N CYS A 59 -15.66 6.85 -56.01
CA CYS A 59 -14.89 8.09 -56.01
C CYS A 59 -13.42 7.76 -56.30
N GLN A 60 -12.87 8.27 -57.40
CA GLN A 60 -11.51 7.99 -57.86
C GLN A 60 -10.55 9.10 -57.42
N LEU A 61 -9.83 8.88 -56.32
CA LEU A 61 -8.79 9.81 -55.83
C LEU A 61 -7.60 9.87 -56.79
N ASP A 62 -6.88 11.00 -56.75
CA ASP A 62 -5.59 11.10 -57.45
C ASP A 62 -4.62 10.02 -57.00
N SER A 63 -3.90 9.44 -57.95
CA SER A 63 -3.00 8.31 -57.68
C SER A 63 -1.80 8.66 -56.79
N ASN A 64 -1.31 9.90 -56.86
CA ASN A 64 -0.16 10.37 -56.09
C ASN A 64 -0.50 11.72 -55.44
N TRP A 65 -0.45 11.77 -54.11
CA TRP A 65 -0.70 12.98 -53.35
C TRP A 65 0.62 13.65 -52.95
N SER A 66 0.66 14.98 -52.95
CA SER A 66 1.81 15.77 -52.49
C SER A 66 1.36 16.98 -51.65
N ALA A 67 2.21 17.42 -50.72
CA ALA A 67 1.93 18.59 -49.89
C ALA A 67 1.73 19.87 -50.73
N THR A 68 2.37 19.98 -51.89
CA THR A 68 2.22 21.14 -52.77
C THR A 68 0.91 21.15 -53.55
N ALA A 69 0.36 19.97 -53.90
CA ALA A 69 -0.85 19.85 -54.70
C ALA A 69 -2.13 19.70 -53.86
N ASN A 70 -2.03 19.13 -52.65
CA ASN A 70 -3.19 18.65 -51.89
C ASN A 70 -3.38 19.32 -50.52
N ASN A 71 -2.88 20.55 -50.38
CA ASN A 71 -3.19 21.40 -49.23
C ASN A 71 -4.55 22.10 -49.41
N TYR A 72 -5.13 22.55 -48.29
CA TYR A 72 -6.40 23.27 -48.26
C TYR A 72 -7.55 22.49 -48.92
N GLN A 73 -7.60 21.18 -48.66
CA GLN A 73 -8.65 20.26 -49.12
C GLN A 73 -8.72 20.12 -50.66
N THR A 74 -7.64 20.47 -51.37
CA THR A 74 -7.56 20.26 -52.82
C THR A 74 -7.45 18.77 -53.14
N GLY A 75 -8.32 18.27 -54.02
CA GLY A 75 -8.40 16.85 -54.39
C GLY A 75 -9.29 15.99 -53.48
N THR A 76 -10.00 16.58 -52.51
CA THR A 76 -10.91 15.84 -51.63
C THR A 76 -12.10 15.26 -52.41
N ALA A 77 -12.44 13.99 -52.16
CA ALA A 77 -13.70 13.39 -52.58
C ALA A 77 -14.83 13.76 -51.61
N VAL A 78 -15.94 14.29 -52.13
CA VAL A 78 -17.07 14.77 -51.31
C VAL A 78 -18.33 13.95 -51.59
N ILE A 79 -18.86 13.28 -50.57
CA ILE A 79 -20.10 12.47 -50.63
C ILE A 79 -21.20 13.20 -49.86
N SER A 80 -22.28 13.56 -50.55
CA SER A 80 -23.35 14.40 -49.98
C SER A 80 -24.77 14.10 -50.48
N ASP A 81 -24.94 13.02 -51.25
CA ASP A 81 -26.20 12.63 -51.89
C ASP A 81 -26.93 11.48 -51.17
N GLY A 82 -26.34 10.92 -50.12
CA GLY A 82 -26.92 9.83 -49.34
C GLY A 82 -26.57 8.42 -49.83
N LEU A 83 -25.82 8.29 -50.93
CA LEU A 83 -25.40 7.00 -51.48
C LEU A 83 -24.16 6.44 -50.78
N THR A 84 -23.86 5.18 -51.06
CA THR A 84 -22.61 4.51 -50.63
C THR A 84 -21.64 4.49 -51.80
N TYR A 85 -20.41 4.93 -51.56
CA TYR A 85 -19.35 4.97 -52.55
C TYR A 85 -18.15 4.14 -52.12
N THR A 86 -17.58 3.37 -53.05
CA THR A 86 -16.23 2.82 -52.89
C THR A 86 -15.20 3.91 -53.18
N ILE A 87 -14.21 4.05 -52.30
CA ILE A 87 -13.10 4.98 -52.47
C ILE A 87 -11.90 4.21 -53.02
N ASP A 88 -11.41 4.64 -54.18
CA ASP A 88 -10.32 3.99 -54.92
C ASP A 88 -9.36 5.04 -55.52
N GLY A 89 -8.28 4.60 -56.15
CA GLY A 89 -7.37 5.45 -56.93
C GLY A 89 -6.09 5.84 -56.19
N LEU A 90 -6.12 6.01 -54.86
CA LEU A 90 -4.92 6.36 -54.07
C LEU A 90 -3.86 5.25 -54.15
N LYS A 91 -2.66 5.57 -54.66
CA LYS A 91 -1.52 4.64 -54.71
C LYS A 91 -0.36 5.07 -53.81
N SER A 92 -0.10 6.37 -53.71
CA SER A 92 0.95 6.88 -52.84
C SER A 92 0.64 8.26 -52.26
N ILE A 93 1.12 8.49 -51.04
CA ILE A 93 1.23 9.82 -50.43
C ILE A 93 2.71 10.14 -50.37
N ALA A 94 3.13 11.20 -51.07
CA ALA A 94 4.52 11.63 -51.09
C ALA A 94 4.96 12.02 -49.68
N PRO A 95 6.15 11.58 -49.22
CA PRO A 95 6.66 11.96 -47.91
C PRO A 95 6.79 13.48 -47.76
N ALA A 96 6.28 14.00 -46.64
CA ALA A 96 6.51 15.38 -46.23
C ALA A 96 7.45 15.39 -45.02
N SER A 97 8.56 16.13 -45.10
CA SER A 97 9.59 16.17 -44.05
C SER A 97 9.12 16.85 -42.76
N GLY A 98 8.02 17.62 -42.83
CA GLY A 98 7.52 18.41 -41.73
C GLY A 98 8.19 19.77 -41.61
N SER A 99 7.84 20.47 -40.53
CA SER A 99 8.29 21.83 -40.25
C SER A 99 9.40 21.92 -39.20
N MET A 100 9.66 20.84 -38.48
CA MET A 100 10.60 20.82 -37.35
C MET A 100 12.00 20.34 -37.76
N ILE A 101 13.04 20.96 -37.17
CA ILE A 101 14.44 20.52 -37.23
C ILE A 101 14.99 20.32 -35.82
N THR A 102 16.03 19.50 -35.73
CA THR A 102 16.69 19.18 -34.46
C THR A 102 18.17 19.56 -34.52
N PHE A 103 18.62 20.42 -33.62
CA PHE A 103 20.03 20.65 -33.35
C PHE A 103 20.54 19.65 -32.31
N GLY A 104 21.70 19.03 -32.56
CA GLY A 104 22.27 18.04 -31.65
C GLY A 104 22.77 18.58 -30.31
N SER A 105 22.88 19.91 -30.14
CA SER A 105 23.28 20.56 -28.90
C SER A 105 22.80 22.01 -28.80
N ILE A 106 22.80 22.56 -27.59
CA ILE A 106 22.50 23.98 -27.37
C ILE A 106 23.53 24.89 -28.04
N ASN A 107 24.81 24.51 -28.09
CA ASN A 107 25.84 25.28 -28.79
C ASN A 107 25.51 25.40 -30.29
N ALA A 108 25.05 24.30 -30.92
CA ALA A 108 24.64 24.33 -32.32
C ALA A 108 23.42 25.25 -32.54
N ALA A 109 22.45 25.26 -31.63
CA ALA A 109 21.31 26.18 -31.68
C ALA A 109 21.71 27.64 -31.48
N ILE A 110 22.69 27.93 -30.60
CA ILE A 110 23.26 29.28 -30.42
C ILE A 110 23.94 29.73 -31.71
N THR A 111 24.81 28.89 -32.30
CA THR A 111 25.49 29.19 -33.56
C THR A 111 24.51 29.41 -34.71
N ALA A 112 23.41 28.65 -34.74
CA ALA A 112 22.34 28.81 -35.73
C ALA A 112 21.39 29.99 -35.45
N GLY A 113 21.58 30.75 -34.35
CA GLY A 113 20.78 31.92 -34.01
C GLY A 113 19.43 31.64 -33.34
N TYR A 114 19.15 30.38 -32.98
CA TYR A 114 17.91 29.98 -32.31
C TYR A 114 17.99 30.09 -30.78
N ALA A 115 19.16 30.33 -30.20
CA ALA A 115 19.33 30.49 -28.76
C ALA A 115 20.34 31.59 -28.42
N THR A 116 20.22 32.17 -27.23
CA THR A 116 21.15 33.19 -26.71
C THR A 116 21.73 32.78 -25.36
N GLY A 117 23.05 32.83 -25.22
CA GLY A 117 23.76 32.51 -23.98
C GLY A 117 25.23 32.16 -24.22
N GLU A 118 25.99 31.93 -23.15
CA GLU A 118 27.39 31.47 -23.25
C GLU A 118 27.47 30.04 -23.77
N LEU A 119 28.45 29.75 -24.63
CA LEU A 119 28.70 28.38 -25.08
C LEU A 119 29.04 27.47 -23.90
N VAL A 120 28.43 26.29 -23.87
CA VAL A 120 28.75 25.22 -22.92
C VAL A 120 30.14 24.67 -23.26
N SER A 121 30.99 24.49 -22.25
CA SER A 121 32.32 23.90 -22.44
C SER A 121 32.23 22.46 -22.94
N LEU A 122 33.15 22.09 -23.84
CA LEU A 122 33.25 20.73 -24.39
C LEU A 122 33.86 19.73 -23.39
N SER A 123 34.54 20.21 -22.34
CA SER A 123 35.13 19.37 -21.30
C SER A 123 34.14 19.01 -20.19
N ASP A 124 33.09 19.81 -20.00
CA ASP A 124 32.17 19.66 -18.87
C ASP A 124 31.39 18.35 -18.98
N LYS A 125 31.31 17.60 -17.88
CA LYS A 125 30.55 16.35 -17.79
C LYS A 125 29.32 16.52 -16.90
N ALA A 126 28.25 15.83 -17.24
CA ALA A 126 27.04 15.68 -16.44
C ALA A 126 26.97 14.25 -15.91
N LEU A 127 26.80 14.10 -14.60
CA LEU A 127 26.50 12.81 -13.97
C LEU A 127 24.98 12.57 -14.01
N GLU A 128 24.58 11.43 -14.58
CA GLU A 128 23.19 10.99 -14.61
C GLU A 128 23.02 9.75 -13.72
N LEU A 129 22.14 9.84 -12.71
CA LEU A 129 21.90 8.75 -11.75
C LEU A 129 20.79 7.77 -12.17
N SER A 130 20.05 8.06 -13.25
CA SER A 130 18.79 7.39 -13.61
C SER A 130 17.74 7.46 -12.47
N ALA A 131 16.67 6.67 -12.54
CA ALA A 131 15.76 6.45 -11.42
C ALA A 131 16.29 5.31 -10.54
N LYS A 132 15.93 5.32 -9.24
CA LYS A 132 16.16 4.18 -8.36
C LYS A 132 15.41 2.95 -8.88
N ASN A 133 16.12 1.89 -9.20
CA ASN A 133 15.58 0.68 -9.82
C ASN A 133 16.23 -0.62 -9.31
N LYS A 134 17.15 -0.54 -8.33
CA LYS A 134 17.73 -1.71 -7.68
C LYS A 134 16.92 -2.05 -6.44
N ASN A 135 16.28 -3.21 -6.45
CA ASN A 135 15.63 -3.77 -5.26
C ASN A 135 16.70 -4.41 -4.38
N ILE A 136 16.74 -4.02 -3.11
CA ILE A 136 17.60 -4.62 -2.10
C ILE A 136 16.76 -5.15 -0.94
N VAL A 137 17.27 -6.16 -0.26
CA VAL A 137 16.62 -6.71 0.93
C VAL A 137 17.09 -5.92 2.14
N VAL A 138 16.14 -5.42 2.92
CA VAL A 138 16.39 -4.79 4.21
C VAL A 138 15.58 -5.52 5.26
N PHE A 139 16.18 -5.74 6.43
CA PHE A 139 15.46 -6.34 7.54
C PHE A 139 14.54 -5.30 8.18
N ASP A 140 13.26 -5.63 8.32
CA ASP A 140 12.32 -4.85 9.12
C ASP A 140 12.25 -5.44 10.54
N PRO A 141 12.87 -4.80 11.54
CA PRO A 141 12.85 -5.30 12.91
C PRO A 141 11.44 -5.27 13.51
N ILE A 142 10.53 -4.44 12.97
CA ILE A 142 9.15 -4.36 13.45
C ILE A 142 8.42 -5.67 13.18
N THR A 143 8.45 -6.12 11.94
CA THR A 143 7.73 -7.34 11.53
C THR A 143 8.60 -8.58 11.60
N ASN A 144 9.87 -8.45 12.02
CA ASN A 144 10.87 -9.51 12.01
C ASN A 144 10.84 -10.27 10.68
N SER A 145 10.82 -9.50 9.60
CA SER A 145 10.70 -10.01 8.25
C SER A 145 11.50 -9.13 7.32
N ASN A 146 11.85 -9.68 6.17
CA ASN A 146 12.52 -8.90 5.16
C ASN A 146 11.50 -7.97 4.47
N GLN A 147 11.98 -6.80 4.07
CA GLN A 147 11.28 -5.85 3.22
C GLN A 147 12.18 -5.48 2.05
N VAL A 148 11.58 -4.90 1.02
CA VAL A 148 12.32 -4.45 -0.14
C VAL A 148 12.44 -2.94 -0.12
N ALA A 149 13.67 -2.46 -0.17
CA ALA A 149 13.97 -1.06 -0.42
C ALA A 149 14.42 -0.87 -1.87
N VAL A 150 14.28 0.34 -2.40
CA VAL A 150 14.77 0.69 -3.74
C VAL A 150 15.87 1.72 -3.63
N VAL A 151 17.02 1.42 -4.23
CA VAL A 151 18.22 2.27 -4.28
C VAL A 151 18.66 2.48 -5.73
N TYR A 152 19.68 3.31 -5.94
CA TYR A 152 20.27 3.45 -7.26
C TYR A 152 21.12 2.24 -7.61
N ASP A 153 20.99 1.77 -8.85
CA ASP A 153 21.91 0.81 -9.43
C ASP A 153 23.09 1.53 -10.08
N GLU A 154 24.30 1.21 -9.64
CA GLU A 154 25.52 1.81 -10.14
C GLU A 154 25.75 1.54 -11.64
N LYS A 155 25.14 0.49 -12.20
CA LYS A 155 25.24 0.17 -13.63
C LYS A 155 24.64 1.28 -14.51
N TYR A 156 23.73 2.09 -13.96
CA TYR A 156 23.09 3.20 -14.68
C TYR A 156 23.74 4.56 -14.43
N PHE A 157 24.76 4.63 -13.59
CA PHE A 157 25.54 5.86 -13.46
C PHE A 157 26.40 6.03 -14.69
N ILE A 158 26.10 7.09 -15.43
CA ILE A 158 26.81 7.45 -16.65
C ILE A 158 27.23 8.91 -16.59
N GLU A 159 28.40 9.17 -17.14
CA GLU A 159 28.86 10.51 -17.44
C GLU A 159 28.67 10.80 -18.91
N ARG A 160 28.10 11.96 -19.18
CA ARG A 160 27.95 12.45 -20.55
C ARG A 160 28.59 13.82 -20.67
N THR A 161 29.14 14.12 -21.85
CA THR A 161 29.58 15.48 -22.14
C THR A 161 28.36 16.39 -22.17
N THR A 162 28.43 17.52 -21.45
CA THR A 162 27.31 18.46 -21.28
C THR A 162 26.81 19.03 -22.62
N ASN A 163 27.70 19.09 -23.62
CA ASN A 163 27.42 19.54 -24.98
C ASN A 163 27.03 18.40 -25.97
N GLN A 164 26.64 17.21 -25.50
CA GLN A 164 26.09 16.13 -26.35
C GLN A 164 24.55 16.04 -26.25
N SER A 165 23.96 15.11 -27.02
CA SER A 165 22.53 14.91 -27.37
C SER A 165 21.48 14.95 -26.25
N ILE A 166 21.86 15.10 -24.99
CA ILE A 166 20.98 15.30 -23.83
C ILE A 166 20.19 16.62 -23.94
N ASN A 167 20.75 17.58 -24.69
CA ASN A 167 20.19 18.92 -24.91
C ASN A 167 19.87 19.17 -26.39
N SER A 168 19.32 18.17 -27.09
CA SER A 168 18.87 18.38 -28.47
C SER A 168 17.81 19.47 -28.49
N VAL A 169 18.00 20.47 -29.33
CA VAL A 169 17.08 21.62 -29.42
C VAL A 169 16.23 21.45 -30.66
N MET A 170 14.92 21.34 -30.47
CA MET A 170 13.98 21.21 -31.57
C MET A 170 13.26 22.53 -31.81
N VAL A 171 13.29 23.00 -33.05
CA VAL A 171 12.73 24.29 -33.48
C VAL A 171 12.14 24.16 -34.88
N TYR A 172 11.41 25.17 -35.34
CA TYR A 172 10.95 25.21 -36.72
C TYR A 172 12.10 25.52 -37.68
N ALA A 173 12.10 24.86 -38.84
CA ALA A 173 13.05 25.12 -39.91
C ALA A 173 12.85 26.54 -40.49
N SER A 174 13.93 27.15 -40.97
CA SER A 174 13.84 28.32 -41.84
C SER A 174 13.45 27.92 -43.26
N GLY A 175 12.67 28.76 -43.94
CA GLY A 175 12.19 28.53 -45.30
C GLY A 175 10.81 27.86 -45.34
N THR A 176 10.34 27.52 -46.55
CA THR A 176 9.00 26.97 -46.74
C THR A 176 8.91 25.53 -46.25
N PRO A 177 8.04 25.22 -45.28
CA PRO A 177 7.91 23.87 -44.73
C PRO A 177 7.24 22.93 -45.74
N ASN A 178 7.80 21.73 -45.89
CA ASN A 178 7.17 20.65 -46.65
C ASN A 178 6.24 19.86 -45.72
N ILE A 179 4.97 20.27 -45.67
CA ILE A 179 3.95 19.71 -44.77
C ILE A 179 2.57 19.73 -45.42
N TYR A 180 1.78 18.68 -45.15
CA TYR A 180 0.36 18.67 -45.51
C TYR A 180 -0.43 19.53 -44.54
N TYR A 181 -1.08 20.58 -45.04
CA TYR A 181 -1.87 21.52 -44.25
C TYR A 181 -3.34 21.51 -44.69
N ASP A 182 -4.24 21.32 -43.74
CA ASP A 182 -5.69 21.24 -44.00
C ASP A 182 -6.03 20.27 -45.13
N THR A 183 -5.38 19.10 -45.11
CA THR A 183 -5.58 18.05 -46.12
C THR A 183 -6.73 17.12 -45.70
N ARG A 184 -7.58 16.78 -46.68
CA ARG A 184 -8.65 15.78 -46.57
C ARG A 184 -8.65 14.90 -47.82
N LEU A 185 -8.66 13.58 -47.66
CA LEU A 185 -8.84 12.63 -48.75
C LEU A 185 -10.34 12.48 -49.06
N VAL A 186 -11.15 12.30 -48.02
CA VAL A 186 -12.60 12.06 -48.15
C VAL A 186 -13.39 12.89 -47.14
N SER A 187 -14.51 13.47 -47.58
CA SER A 187 -15.49 14.14 -46.74
C SER A 187 -16.90 13.59 -47.03
N VAL A 188 -17.56 13.06 -46.01
CA VAL A 188 -18.94 12.53 -46.07
C VAL A 188 -19.85 13.43 -45.25
N ASN A 189 -20.78 14.13 -45.91
CA ASN A 189 -21.78 14.98 -45.27
C ASN A 189 -23.19 14.36 -45.32
N HIS A 190 -23.41 13.41 -46.23
CA HIS A 190 -24.61 12.59 -46.34
C HIS A 190 -24.31 11.38 -47.23
N GLY A 191 -24.36 10.16 -46.70
CA GLY A 191 -24.01 8.92 -47.40
C GLY A 191 -22.98 8.08 -46.66
N GLN A 192 -22.23 7.25 -47.40
CA GLN A 192 -21.19 6.36 -46.87
C GLN A 192 -19.98 6.26 -47.80
N ALA A 193 -18.78 6.15 -47.22
CA ALA A 193 -17.55 5.86 -47.94
C ALA A 193 -16.96 4.52 -47.49
N ASP A 194 -16.77 3.58 -48.42
CA ASP A 194 -16.09 2.30 -48.21
C ASP A 194 -14.63 2.42 -48.67
N ILE A 195 -13.69 2.40 -47.73
CA ILE A 195 -12.27 2.65 -47.97
C ILE A 195 -11.51 1.33 -48.14
N TYR A 196 -10.96 1.10 -49.32
CA TYR A 196 -10.05 -0.02 -49.59
C TYR A 196 -8.64 0.50 -49.87
N ASN A 197 -7.85 0.69 -48.82
CA ASN A 197 -6.52 1.29 -48.96
C ASN A 197 -5.42 0.31 -49.44
N ASN A 198 -5.78 -0.88 -49.94
CA ASN A 198 -4.92 -1.82 -50.69
C ASN A 198 -3.47 -2.02 -50.15
N ASN A 199 -3.26 -2.03 -48.83
CA ASN A 199 -1.94 -2.06 -48.18
C ASN A 199 -1.02 -0.84 -48.40
N ASN A 200 -1.55 0.27 -48.93
CA ASN A 200 -0.80 1.50 -49.09
C ASN A 200 -0.46 2.15 -47.74
N SER A 201 0.66 2.87 -47.72
CA SER A 201 1.13 3.59 -46.53
C SER A 201 0.64 5.04 -46.56
N ILE A 202 0.00 5.49 -45.47
CA ILE A 202 -0.33 6.89 -45.23
C ILE A 202 0.71 7.42 -44.24
N SER A 203 1.79 7.97 -44.78
CA SER A 203 2.95 8.41 -43.99
C SER A 203 3.47 9.77 -44.43
N ALA A 204 3.20 10.81 -43.65
CA ALA A 204 3.73 12.16 -43.86
C ALA A 204 3.65 13.01 -42.58
N SER A 205 4.23 14.20 -42.61
CA SER A 205 3.94 15.24 -41.62
C SER A 205 2.69 16.02 -42.01
N PHE A 206 1.78 16.16 -41.05
CA PHE A 206 0.47 16.80 -41.23
C PHE A 206 0.27 17.89 -40.19
N ARG A 207 -0.49 18.92 -40.56
CA ARG A 207 -0.96 19.99 -39.69
C ARG A 207 -2.40 20.33 -40.05
N ASN A 208 -3.26 20.50 -39.06
CA ASN A 208 -4.68 20.76 -39.24
C ASN A 208 -5.40 19.82 -40.24
N SER A 209 -4.98 18.57 -40.40
CA SER A 209 -5.47 17.66 -41.44
C SER A 209 -6.35 16.54 -40.87
N GLN A 210 -7.50 16.28 -41.49
CA GLN A 210 -8.41 15.19 -41.10
C GLN A 210 -8.69 14.34 -42.33
N LEU A 211 -7.99 13.22 -42.46
CA LEU A 211 -7.85 12.55 -43.76
C LEU A 211 -9.18 11.97 -44.27
N PHE A 212 -9.96 11.36 -43.39
CA PHE A 212 -11.30 10.88 -43.70
C PHE A 212 -12.28 11.48 -42.68
N TYR A 213 -13.19 12.32 -43.17
CA TYR A 213 -14.05 13.15 -42.35
C TYR A 213 -15.53 12.79 -42.58
N ALA A 214 -16.26 12.41 -41.53
CA ALA A 214 -17.70 12.18 -41.57
C ALA A 214 -18.43 13.23 -40.70
N ASP A 215 -19.17 14.13 -41.33
CA ASP A 215 -20.02 15.12 -40.66
C ASP A 215 -21.48 14.67 -40.68
N GLY A 216 -21.87 14.02 -39.60
CA GLY A 216 -23.23 13.57 -39.34
C GLY A 216 -24.05 14.53 -38.48
N SER A 217 -23.69 15.82 -38.46
CA SER A 217 -24.42 16.82 -37.66
C SER A 217 -25.86 17.04 -38.14
N THR A 218 -26.14 16.76 -39.42
CA THR A 218 -27.46 16.97 -40.04
C THR A 218 -28.02 15.68 -40.63
N ASN A 219 -27.24 14.98 -41.46
CA ASN A 219 -27.64 13.76 -42.16
C ASN A 219 -26.77 12.57 -41.73
N ARG A 220 -27.14 11.35 -42.13
CA ARG A 220 -26.28 10.17 -41.94
C ARG A 220 -24.97 10.33 -42.72
N ALA A 221 -23.84 10.21 -42.04
CA ALA A 221 -22.51 10.18 -42.66
C ALA A 221 -21.72 8.99 -42.12
N ALA A 222 -21.25 8.11 -43.01
CA ALA A 222 -20.55 6.90 -42.61
C ALA A 222 -19.21 6.71 -43.32
N ILE A 223 -18.22 6.15 -42.62
CA ILE A 223 -16.94 5.69 -43.18
C ILE A 223 -16.73 4.24 -42.72
N ASN A 224 -16.57 3.32 -43.66
CA ASN A 224 -16.20 1.93 -43.39
C ASN A 224 -14.80 1.67 -43.94
N TRP A 225 -13.92 1.14 -43.11
CA TRP A 225 -12.54 0.87 -43.48
C TRP A 225 -12.28 -0.63 -43.63
N HIS A 226 -11.75 -1.01 -44.79
CA HIS A 226 -11.41 -2.38 -45.15
C HIS A 226 -9.91 -2.56 -45.41
N GLY A 227 -9.45 -3.80 -45.26
CA GLY A 227 -8.07 -4.19 -45.51
C GLY A 227 -7.03 -3.57 -44.56
N ALA A 228 -5.76 -3.95 -44.77
CA ALA A 228 -4.66 -3.50 -43.93
C ALA A 228 -4.02 -2.21 -44.43
N SER A 229 -3.49 -1.40 -43.52
CA SER A 229 -2.81 -0.13 -43.83
C SER A 229 -1.77 0.25 -42.79
N ASN A 230 -0.68 0.84 -43.27
CA ASN A 230 0.37 1.40 -42.44
C ASN A 230 0.18 2.91 -42.33
N ILE A 231 0.08 3.41 -41.11
CA ILE A 231 -0.18 4.82 -40.81
C ILE A 231 1.00 5.37 -40.01
N ALA A 232 1.53 6.52 -40.42
CA ALA A 232 2.54 7.22 -39.65
C ALA A 232 2.40 8.73 -39.80
N PHE A 233 2.41 9.45 -38.67
CA PHE A 233 2.40 10.91 -38.67
C PHE A 233 3.74 11.42 -38.15
N GLY A 234 4.42 12.22 -38.98
CA GLY A 234 5.62 12.95 -38.60
C GLY A 234 5.35 13.89 -37.42
N TRP A 235 6.39 14.18 -36.63
CA TRP A 235 6.24 15.03 -35.45
C TRP A 235 6.16 16.51 -35.84
N GLU A 236 5.19 17.19 -35.25
CA GLU A 236 4.91 18.60 -35.41
C GLU A 236 4.62 19.23 -34.04
N SER A 237 4.92 20.52 -33.87
CA SER A 237 4.60 21.28 -32.66
C SER A 237 3.40 22.19 -32.91
N SER A 238 2.53 22.34 -31.90
CA SER A 238 1.53 23.41 -31.85
C SER A 238 2.06 24.69 -31.18
N SER A 239 3.14 24.57 -30.39
CA SER A 239 3.75 25.68 -29.67
C SER A 239 4.74 26.43 -30.55
N ILE A 240 4.59 27.76 -30.62
CA ILE A 240 5.46 28.67 -31.38
C ILE A 240 6.23 29.65 -30.48
N GLY A 241 5.94 29.68 -29.19
CA GLY A 241 6.58 30.55 -28.21
C GLY A 241 8.01 30.11 -27.89
N ASN A 242 8.82 31.02 -27.32
CA ASN A 242 10.14 30.67 -26.84
C ASN A 242 10.04 29.56 -25.77
N THR A 243 10.98 28.62 -25.82
CA THR A 243 11.14 27.57 -24.83
C THR A 243 12.47 27.74 -24.08
N SER A 244 12.71 26.94 -23.07
CA SER A 244 13.97 26.93 -22.32
C SER A 244 14.61 25.56 -22.32
N VAL A 245 15.92 25.51 -22.51
CA VAL A 245 16.72 24.30 -22.38
C VAL A 245 17.69 24.49 -21.22
N THR A 246 17.79 23.51 -20.32
CA THR A 246 18.70 23.55 -19.18
C THR A 246 19.81 22.53 -19.38
N THR A 247 21.06 22.98 -19.35
CA THR A 247 22.24 22.12 -19.31
C THR A 247 22.73 21.98 -17.87
N SER A 248 23.43 20.88 -17.58
CA SER A 248 23.97 20.61 -16.24
C SER A 248 25.41 20.12 -16.32
N SER A 249 26.29 20.62 -15.45
CA SER A 249 27.63 20.08 -15.23
C SER A 249 27.77 19.59 -13.79
N THR A 250 28.46 18.47 -13.60
CA THR A 250 28.70 17.86 -12.29
C THR A 250 30.19 17.86 -11.99
N ALA A 251 30.56 18.30 -10.79
CA ALA A 251 31.90 18.15 -10.23
C ALA A 251 31.85 17.18 -9.04
N TYR A 252 32.78 16.22 -8.99
CA TYR A 252 32.96 15.39 -7.80
C TYR A 252 33.62 16.19 -6.69
N LYS A 253 33.28 15.88 -5.45
CA LYS A 253 33.70 16.67 -4.29
C LYS A 253 35.16 16.50 -3.88
N GLY A 254 35.83 15.42 -4.31
CA GLY A 254 37.12 15.03 -3.74
C GLY A 254 36.91 14.44 -2.36
N ASP A 255 37.55 15.01 -1.35
CA ASP A 255 37.46 14.54 0.04
C ASP A 255 36.23 15.10 0.77
N PHE A 256 35.51 14.24 1.50
CA PHE A 256 34.38 14.60 2.35
C PHE A 256 34.20 13.59 3.49
N ILE A 257 33.40 13.94 4.50
CA ILE A 257 33.11 13.07 5.65
C ILE A 257 31.80 12.31 5.43
N GLY A 258 31.85 10.98 5.49
CA GLY A 258 30.67 10.11 5.39
C GLY A 258 29.87 10.02 6.70
N PHE A 259 28.71 9.33 6.67
CA PHE A 259 27.85 9.16 7.85
C PHE A 259 28.54 8.54 9.07
N ASN A 260 29.58 7.73 8.86
CA ASN A 260 30.33 7.05 9.91
C ASN A 260 31.51 7.86 10.46
N GLY A 261 31.62 9.15 10.11
CA GLY A 261 32.69 10.04 10.57
C GLY A 261 34.06 9.83 9.89
N LEU A 262 34.18 8.87 8.97
CA LEU A 262 35.41 8.62 8.23
C LEU A 262 35.47 9.45 6.95
N SER A 263 36.70 9.85 6.58
CA SER A 263 36.98 10.51 5.30
C SER A 263 36.74 9.56 4.13
N ARG A 264 36.13 10.08 3.06
CA ARG A 264 35.86 9.43 1.79
C ARG A 264 36.35 10.33 0.66
N THR A 265 36.87 9.71 -0.40
CA THR A 265 37.35 10.42 -1.59
C THR A 265 36.57 9.95 -2.79
N VAL A 266 35.96 10.88 -3.52
CA VAL A 266 35.33 10.63 -4.82
C VAL A 266 35.76 11.72 -5.79
N THR A 267 36.47 11.33 -6.85
CA THR A 267 37.06 12.21 -7.87
C THR A 267 36.62 11.86 -9.29
N ASN A 268 35.99 10.70 -9.48
CA ASN A 268 35.60 10.18 -10.79
C ASN A 268 34.38 9.24 -10.67
N LEU A 269 33.83 8.85 -11.83
CA LEU A 269 32.65 7.97 -11.90
C LEU A 269 32.87 6.60 -11.24
N ALA A 270 34.06 6.00 -11.36
CA ALA A 270 34.34 4.69 -10.78
C ALA A 270 34.29 4.73 -9.25
N GLU A 271 34.89 5.76 -8.65
CA GLU A 271 34.84 6.00 -7.20
C GLU A 271 33.41 6.34 -6.74
N PHE A 272 32.64 7.08 -7.54
CA PHE A 272 31.24 7.37 -7.22
C PHE A 272 30.38 6.10 -7.21
N LYS A 273 30.57 5.20 -8.19
CA LYS A 273 29.93 3.87 -8.22
C LYS A 273 30.32 3.04 -6.99
N ALA A 274 31.60 3.02 -6.64
CA ALA A 274 32.09 2.31 -5.47
C ALA A 274 31.50 2.87 -4.16
N TYR A 275 31.40 4.20 -4.04
CA TYR A 275 30.78 4.86 -2.89
C TYR A 275 29.30 4.53 -2.76
N ASN A 276 28.55 4.52 -3.88
CA ASN A 276 27.16 4.08 -3.89
C ASN A 276 27.01 2.63 -3.42
N ASN A 277 27.82 1.71 -3.96
CA ASN A 277 27.76 0.30 -3.57
C ASN A 277 28.08 0.10 -2.09
N TRP A 278 29.05 0.86 -1.58
CA TRP A 278 29.32 0.90 -0.15
C TRP A 278 28.11 1.39 0.66
N LEU A 279 27.48 2.50 0.27
CA LEU A 279 26.26 2.99 0.94
C LEU A 279 25.12 1.96 0.88
N VAL A 280 24.90 1.30 -0.26
CA VAL A 280 23.89 0.24 -0.42
C VAL A 280 24.16 -0.91 0.54
N SER A 281 25.40 -1.40 0.63
CA SER A 281 25.75 -2.46 1.59
C SER A 281 25.50 -2.08 3.05
N LYS A 282 25.60 -0.78 3.36
CA LYS A 282 25.30 -0.24 4.70
C LYS A 282 23.82 -0.09 4.97
N VAL A 283 23.01 0.13 3.94
CA VAL A 283 21.56 0.03 4.05
C VAL A 283 21.12 -1.41 4.27
N GLU A 284 21.69 -2.36 3.51
CA GLU A 284 21.40 -3.80 3.65
C GLU A 284 21.79 -4.34 5.03
N SER A 285 22.92 -3.90 5.59
CA SER A 285 23.38 -4.32 6.92
C SER A 285 22.70 -3.57 8.08
N GLY A 286 21.88 -2.55 7.81
CA GLY A 286 21.24 -1.71 8.84
C GLY A 286 22.15 -0.62 9.45
N ASP A 287 23.41 -0.51 9.03
CA ASP A 287 24.36 0.53 9.49
C ASP A 287 23.94 1.94 9.02
N LEU A 288 23.15 2.04 7.94
CA LEU A 288 22.65 3.28 7.35
C LEU A 288 21.14 3.19 7.11
N SER A 289 20.37 4.13 7.66
CA SER A 289 18.93 4.18 7.36
C SER A 289 18.66 4.49 5.88
N LEU A 290 17.61 3.89 5.31
CA LEU A 290 17.19 4.17 3.93
C LEU A 290 16.89 5.66 3.69
N SER A 291 16.36 6.38 4.68
CA SER A 291 16.10 7.83 4.60
C SER A 291 17.36 8.68 4.49
N ALA A 292 18.49 8.21 5.04
CA ALA A 292 19.77 8.93 4.98
C ALA A 292 20.56 8.66 3.69
N TYR A 293 20.26 7.56 2.99
CA TYR A 293 20.99 7.14 1.79
C TYR A 293 21.12 8.23 0.72
N ASP A 294 20.04 8.92 0.37
CA ASP A 294 20.08 9.96 -0.68
C ASP A 294 20.92 11.16 -0.26
N SER A 295 20.79 11.60 1.00
CA SER A 295 21.60 12.69 1.53
C SER A 295 23.08 12.31 1.58
N GLU A 296 23.42 11.07 1.94
CA GLU A 296 24.80 10.61 1.95
C GLU A 296 25.39 10.52 0.54
N LEU A 297 24.66 9.93 -0.42
CA LEU A 297 25.12 9.85 -1.81
C LEU A 297 25.37 11.24 -2.41
N SER A 298 24.53 12.21 -2.07
CA SER A 298 24.65 13.60 -2.55
C SER A 298 25.92 14.32 -2.06
N LYS A 299 26.57 13.85 -0.99
CA LYS A 299 27.83 14.44 -0.50
C LYS A 299 29.00 14.24 -1.45
N ALA A 300 28.93 13.30 -2.38
CA ALA A 300 30.04 12.97 -3.27
C ALA A 300 30.16 13.88 -4.51
N TYR A 301 29.15 14.72 -4.80
CA TYR A 301 29.15 15.54 -6.01
C TYR A 301 28.43 16.89 -5.84
N THR A 302 28.54 17.76 -6.84
CA THR A 302 27.77 19.00 -6.95
C THR A 302 27.39 19.23 -8.40
N THR A 303 26.11 19.50 -8.64
CA THR A 303 25.59 19.80 -9.99
C THR A 303 25.27 21.28 -10.13
N THR A 304 25.85 21.91 -11.15
CA THR A 304 25.53 23.27 -11.59
C THR A 304 24.60 23.18 -12.80
N ARG A 305 23.56 24.03 -12.86
CA ARG A 305 22.62 24.09 -13.99
C ARG A 305 22.67 25.46 -14.65
N LYS A 306 22.69 25.50 -15.99
CA LYS A 306 22.58 26.73 -16.80
C LYS A 306 21.34 26.63 -17.70
N SER A 307 20.55 27.69 -17.78
CA SER A 307 19.33 27.74 -18.60
C SER A 307 19.51 28.67 -19.79
N TYR A 308 19.02 28.24 -20.94
CA TYR A 308 19.09 28.93 -22.21
C TYR A 308 17.69 29.18 -22.75
N VAL A 309 17.41 30.39 -23.22
CA VAL A 309 16.17 30.68 -23.94
C VAL A 309 16.36 30.32 -25.40
N VAL A 310 15.48 29.47 -25.91
CA VAL A 310 15.44 29.00 -27.29
C VAL A 310 14.22 29.62 -27.96
N ARG A 311 14.45 30.32 -29.06
CA ARG A 311 13.41 30.80 -29.97
C ARG A 311 12.94 29.62 -30.81
N MET A 312 11.64 29.33 -30.77
CA MET A 312 11.09 28.21 -31.55
C MET A 312 10.96 28.54 -33.04
N LEU A 313 10.60 29.76 -33.38
CA LEU A 313 10.49 30.22 -34.76
C LEU A 313 11.83 30.76 -35.28
N PRO A 314 12.14 30.60 -36.57
CA PRO A 314 13.20 31.38 -37.21
C PRO A 314 12.87 32.88 -37.16
N THR A 315 13.86 33.73 -37.47
CA THR A 315 13.71 35.20 -37.48
C THR A 315 12.64 35.68 -38.46
N ASP A 316 12.47 34.99 -39.59
CA ASP A 316 11.44 35.24 -40.60
C ASP A 316 10.66 33.94 -40.88
N PRO A 317 9.63 33.63 -40.07
CA PRO A 317 8.89 32.38 -40.19
C PRO A 317 7.94 32.39 -41.37
N ASP A 318 7.90 31.27 -42.11
CA ASP A 318 6.91 31.06 -43.16
C ASP A 318 5.47 31.19 -42.57
N PRO A 319 4.54 31.88 -43.25
CA PRO A 319 3.17 32.05 -42.76
C PRO A 319 2.46 30.75 -42.38
N LEU A 320 2.80 29.62 -43.01
CA LEU A 320 2.22 28.31 -42.71
C LEU A 320 2.56 27.83 -41.28
N LEU A 321 3.69 28.27 -40.72
CA LEU A 321 4.08 27.98 -39.33
C LEU A 321 3.25 28.78 -38.33
N LEU A 322 2.80 29.97 -38.73
CA LEU A 322 1.94 30.85 -37.92
C LEU A 322 0.47 30.46 -38.01
N ALA A 323 0.08 29.65 -38.99
CA ALA A 323 -1.26 29.13 -39.13
C ALA A 323 -1.61 28.17 -37.98
N PRO A 324 -2.91 28.07 -37.59
CA PRO A 324 -3.34 27.19 -36.51
C PRO A 324 -2.89 25.74 -36.75
N ALA A 325 -2.31 25.12 -35.72
CA ALA A 325 -1.86 23.74 -35.79
C ALA A 325 -3.04 22.75 -35.92
N GLY A 326 -4.21 23.10 -35.39
CA GLY A 326 -5.45 22.35 -35.54
C GLY A 326 -5.37 20.93 -34.96
N THR A 327 -5.97 19.98 -35.68
CA THR A 327 -5.96 18.55 -35.33
C THR A 327 -5.43 17.71 -36.48
N VAL A 328 -4.73 16.62 -36.17
CA VAL A 328 -4.20 15.65 -37.14
C VAL A 328 -4.84 14.28 -36.88
N VAL A 329 -5.77 13.88 -37.74
CA VAL A 329 -6.60 12.70 -37.50
C VAL A 329 -6.71 11.86 -38.78
N LEU A 330 -6.64 10.53 -38.64
CA LEU A 330 -6.95 9.63 -39.76
C LEU A 330 -8.46 9.61 -40.03
N LEU A 331 -9.25 9.19 -39.05
CA LEU A 331 -10.70 9.00 -39.11
C LEU A 331 -11.41 9.95 -38.12
N HIS A 332 -12.11 10.95 -38.62
CA HIS A 332 -12.80 11.95 -37.78
C HIS A 332 -14.31 11.91 -38.02
N GLY A 333 -15.07 11.55 -36.99
CA GLY A 333 -16.53 11.58 -36.99
C GLY A 333 -17.04 12.74 -36.13
N LYS A 334 -18.00 13.50 -36.64
CA LYS A 334 -18.63 14.62 -35.93
C LYS A 334 -20.14 14.60 -36.11
N GLY A 335 -20.89 14.69 -35.01
CA GLY A 335 -22.34 14.73 -35.01
C GLY A 335 -22.99 13.37 -34.74
N SER A 336 -24.23 13.37 -34.24
CA SER A 336 -24.93 12.17 -33.77
C SER A 336 -25.24 11.13 -34.84
N ASN A 337 -25.20 11.50 -36.12
CA ASN A 337 -25.42 10.59 -37.24
C ASN A 337 -24.12 10.18 -37.95
N ALA A 338 -22.96 10.52 -37.37
CA ALA A 338 -21.65 10.12 -37.91
C ALA A 338 -21.27 8.74 -37.37
N THR A 339 -20.97 7.79 -38.25
CA THR A 339 -20.47 6.47 -37.87
C THR A 339 -19.16 6.14 -38.59
N ILE A 340 -18.17 5.65 -37.87
CA ILE A 340 -16.90 5.18 -38.42
C ILE A 340 -16.68 3.73 -37.99
N THR A 341 -16.56 2.81 -38.93
CA THR A 341 -16.33 1.39 -38.66
C THR A 341 -15.01 0.94 -39.26
N LEU A 342 -14.14 0.33 -38.44
CA LEU A 342 -13.08 -0.55 -38.93
C LEU A 342 -13.67 -1.95 -39.03
N GLU A 343 -13.81 -2.46 -40.25
CA GLU A 343 -14.47 -3.73 -40.52
C GLU A 343 -13.59 -4.93 -40.11
N SER A 344 -14.16 -6.14 -40.11
CA SER A 344 -13.47 -7.34 -39.57
C SER A 344 -12.19 -7.72 -40.32
N ASP A 345 -12.10 -7.37 -41.60
CA ASP A 345 -10.91 -7.51 -42.44
C ASP A 345 -9.97 -6.29 -42.35
N GLY A 346 -10.41 -5.23 -41.67
CA GLY A 346 -9.69 -3.99 -41.48
C GLY A 346 -8.53 -4.13 -40.49
N ARG A 347 -7.38 -3.57 -40.86
CA ARG A 347 -6.21 -3.52 -39.98
C ARG A 347 -5.48 -2.18 -40.08
N LEU A 348 -5.41 -1.45 -38.96
CA LEU A 348 -4.66 -0.20 -38.87
C LEU A 348 -3.38 -0.44 -38.06
N PHE A 349 -2.24 -0.42 -38.74
CA PHE A 349 -0.93 -0.52 -38.10
C PHE A 349 -0.23 0.84 -38.10
N SER A 350 0.13 1.34 -36.94
CA SER A 350 0.94 2.54 -36.79
C SER A 350 2.06 2.32 -35.79
N SER A 351 3.30 2.27 -36.27
CA SER A 351 4.47 2.27 -35.39
C SER A 351 4.84 3.67 -34.88
N SER A 352 4.37 4.76 -35.52
CA SER A 352 4.69 6.15 -35.15
C SER A 352 3.58 7.15 -35.51
N LEU A 353 2.68 7.38 -34.56
CA LEU A 353 1.59 8.37 -34.58
C LEU A 353 1.98 9.66 -33.82
N ARG A 354 3.12 10.27 -34.16
CA ARG A 354 3.60 11.45 -33.41
C ARG A 354 2.76 12.68 -33.66
N GLY A 355 2.50 13.03 -34.93
CA GLY A 355 1.68 14.19 -35.29
C GLY A 355 1.96 15.43 -34.43
N LEU A 356 0.91 16.11 -33.99
CA LEU A 356 0.99 17.28 -33.12
C LEU A 356 1.36 16.92 -31.68
N ASP A 357 2.34 17.66 -31.14
CA ASP A 357 2.78 17.61 -29.75
C ASP A 357 3.16 16.18 -29.30
N ASN A 358 3.69 15.39 -30.24
CA ASN A 358 4.20 14.03 -30.04
C ASN A 358 3.14 13.07 -29.44
N GLY A 359 1.98 12.99 -30.09
CA GLY A 359 0.87 12.11 -29.73
C GLY A 359 -0.12 12.79 -28.78
N GLY A 360 -0.13 14.12 -28.76
CA GLY A 360 -1.06 14.92 -27.98
C GLY A 360 -2.53 14.62 -28.31
N VAL A 361 -3.46 15.15 -27.52
CA VAL A 361 -4.91 14.89 -27.69
C VAL A 361 -5.49 15.35 -29.04
N ASN A 362 -4.74 16.18 -29.78
CA ASN A 362 -5.10 16.63 -31.13
C ASN A 362 -4.54 15.72 -32.23
N THR A 363 -3.93 14.58 -31.87
CA THR A 363 -3.46 13.56 -32.81
C THR A 363 -4.01 12.18 -32.45
N SER A 364 -4.69 11.52 -33.39
CA SER A 364 -5.25 10.18 -33.17
C SER A 364 -5.59 9.45 -34.48
N LEU A 365 -5.79 8.14 -34.40
CA LEU A 365 -6.43 7.39 -35.49
C LEU A 365 -7.92 7.74 -35.57
N PHE A 366 -8.62 7.72 -34.45
CA PHE A 366 -10.03 8.08 -34.37
C PHE A 366 -10.23 9.37 -33.56
N ARG A 367 -11.05 10.28 -34.07
CA ARG A 367 -11.58 11.43 -33.30
C ARG A 367 -13.09 11.45 -33.45
N LEU A 368 -13.81 11.42 -32.32
CA LEU A 368 -15.26 11.35 -32.31
C LEU A 368 -15.84 12.51 -31.50
N GLU A 369 -16.65 13.35 -32.12
CA GLU A 369 -17.20 14.56 -31.52
C GLU A 369 -18.71 14.66 -31.66
N ASN A 370 -19.36 15.31 -30.70
CA ASN A 370 -20.77 15.72 -30.76
C ASN A 370 -21.74 14.57 -31.08
N GLY A 371 -21.54 13.39 -30.51
CA GLY A 371 -22.46 12.25 -30.70
C GLY A 371 -21.98 11.19 -31.70
N ALA A 372 -20.79 11.34 -32.29
CA ALA A 372 -20.30 10.40 -33.29
C ALA A 372 -20.02 9.00 -32.70
N LYS A 373 -20.18 7.97 -33.53
CA LYS A 373 -19.93 6.57 -33.16
C LYS A 373 -18.73 6.00 -33.91
N GLY A 374 -17.79 5.39 -33.20
CA GLY A 374 -16.70 4.62 -33.78
C GLY A 374 -16.76 3.16 -33.35
N ILE A 375 -16.48 2.23 -34.27
CA ILE A 375 -16.56 0.78 -34.05
C ILE A 375 -15.30 0.13 -34.60
N ASN A 376 -14.63 -0.71 -33.79
CA ASN A 376 -13.55 -1.57 -34.23
C ASN A 376 -13.98 -3.04 -34.22
N ASN A 377 -14.17 -3.62 -35.40
CA ASN A 377 -14.36 -5.06 -35.61
C ASN A 377 -13.07 -5.77 -36.07
N GLY A 378 -12.03 -5.02 -36.42
CA GLY A 378 -10.75 -5.51 -36.93
C GLY A 378 -9.59 -5.40 -35.94
N GLU A 379 -8.38 -5.15 -36.44
CA GLU A 379 -7.17 -5.03 -35.62
C GLU A 379 -6.57 -3.62 -35.67
N ILE A 380 -6.31 -3.04 -34.50
CA ILE A 380 -5.58 -1.78 -34.39
C ILE A 380 -4.28 -2.00 -33.61
N VAL A 381 -3.15 -1.61 -34.20
CA VAL A 381 -1.87 -1.49 -33.50
C VAL A 381 -1.44 -0.04 -33.58
N SER A 382 -1.41 0.67 -32.45
CA SER A 382 -1.13 2.11 -32.41
C SER A 382 0.02 2.43 -31.46
N GLY A 383 1.09 2.98 -32.01
CA GLY A 383 2.26 3.43 -31.27
C GLY A 383 2.05 4.68 -30.42
N PHE A 384 0.83 5.28 -30.41
CA PHE A 384 0.43 6.42 -29.56
C PHE A 384 -1.09 6.37 -29.29
N ARG A 385 -1.86 7.39 -29.70
CA ARG A 385 -3.28 7.56 -29.36
C ARG A 385 -4.17 6.90 -30.41
N THR A 386 -4.89 5.88 -29.99
CA THR A 386 -5.85 5.16 -30.84
C THR A 386 -7.09 6.01 -31.08
N ALA A 387 -7.74 6.51 -30.03
CA ALA A 387 -8.96 7.29 -30.17
C ALA A 387 -9.08 8.43 -29.16
N VAL A 388 -9.78 9.49 -29.55
CA VAL A 388 -10.27 10.55 -28.66
C VAL A 388 -11.78 10.67 -28.82
N VAL A 389 -12.48 10.50 -27.71
CA VAL A 389 -13.94 10.47 -27.62
C VAL A 389 -14.40 11.68 -26.80
N TYR A 390 -15.06 12.63 -27.46
CA TYR A 390 -15.60 13.84 -26.82
C TYR A 390 -17.08 13.67 -26.46
N THR A 391 -17.63 14.71 -25.82
CA THR A 391 -19.03 14.82 -25.37
C THR A 391 -20.03 14.17 -26.32
N GLY A 392 -20.82 13.25 -25.76
CA GLY A 392 -21.89 12.50 -26.44
C GLY A 392 -21.44 11.35 -27.36
N SER A 393 -20.15 11.24 -27.67
CA SER A 393 -19.64 10.26 -28.63
C SER A 393 -19.34 8.90 -28.00
N GLN A 394 -19.25 7.85 -28.82
CA GLN A 394 -18.98 6.48 -28.35
C GLN A 394 -17.93 5.76 -29.21
N PHE A 395 -16.98 5.07 -28.59
CA PHE A 395 -16.06 4.15 -29.28
C PHE A 395 -16.23 2.72 -28.75
N ILE A 396 -16.40 1.74 -29.63
CA ILE A 396 -16.61 0.33 -29.28
C ILE A 396 -15.49 -0.52 -29.88
N ASN A 397 -14.79 -1.29 -29.06
CA ASN A 397 -13.86 -2.31 -29.50
C ASN A 397 -14.50 -3.71 -29.41
N ASN A 398 -14.77 -4.36 -30.53
CA ASN A 398 -15.28 -5.74 -30.61
C ASN A 398 -14.20 -6.77 -30.90
N SER A 399 -12.97 -6.35 -31.20
CA SER A 399 -11.89 -7.25 -31.60
C SER A 399 -10.58 -6.84 -30.91
N ARG A 400 -9.51 -6.50 -31.63
CA ARG A 400 -8.16 -6.37 -31.04
C ARG A 400 -7.60 -4.96 -31.14
N ILE A 401 -7.11 -4.43 -30.01
CA ILE A 401 -6.31 -3.20 -29.95
C ILE A 401 -5.00 -3.47 -29.19
N THR A 402 -3.88 -3.04 -29.76
CA THR A 402 -2.59 -2.94 -29.06
C THR A 402 -2.11 -1.50 -29.08
N THR A 403 -1.77 -0.94 -27.91
CA THR A 403 -1.17 0.40 -27.81
C THR A 403 0.28 0.34 -27.34
N GLY A 404 1.11 1.24 -27.87
CA GLY A 404 2.55 1.28 -27.67
C GLY A 404 3.33 0.55 -28.78
N SER A 405 4.66 0.73 -28.79
CA SER A 405 5.53 0.17 -29.85
C SER A 405 6.33 -1.04 -29.36
N ALA A 406 6.07 -2.21 -29.95
CA ALA A 406 6.74 -3.46 -29.60
C ALA A 406 8.24 -3.51 -29.96
N THR A 407 8.66 -2.74 -30.97
CA THR A 407 10.05 -2.74 -31.47
C THR A 407 10.86 -1.55 -30.96
N GLY A 408 10.25 -0.36 -30.88
CA GLY A 408 10.92 0.88 -30.50
C GLY A 408 10.71 1.31 -29.04
N GLY A 409 9.81 0.65 -28.29
CA GLY A 409 9.50 1.01 -26.90
C GLY A 409 8.85 2.37 -26.73
N GLY A 410 8.30 2.93 -27.82
CA GLY A 410 7.52 4.18 -27.83
C GLY A 410 6.23 4.08 -27.02
N GLU A 411 5.78 5.22 -26.53
CA GLU A 411 4.66 5.39 -25.61
C GLU A 411 3.29 5.12 -26.25
N GLY A 412 2.48 4.24 -25.65
CA GLY A 412 1.05 4.11 -25.98
C GLY A 412 0.20 5.13 -25.22
N TYR A 413 -0.82 5.71 -25.86
CA TYR A 413 -1.84 6.56 -25.23
C TYR A 413 -3.26 5.97 -25.23
N GLY A 414 -3.43 4.81 -25.87
CA GLY A 414 -4.71 4.10 -25.96
C GLY A 414 -5.89 5.00 -26.33
N ILE A 415 -6.92 5.00 -25.48
CA ILE A 415 -8.17 5.74 -25.68
C ILE A 415 -8.27 6.89 -24.68
N THR A 416 -8.74 8.06 -25.12
CA THR A 416 -9.06 9.17 -24.21
C THR A 416 -10.52 9.54 -24.33
N ILE A 417 -11.21 9.59 -23.20
CA ILE A 417 -12.64 9.87 -23.10
C ILE A 417 -12.82 11.13 -22.24
N THR A 418 -13.49 12.13 -22.80
CA THR A 418 -13.74 13.41 -22.13
C THR A 418 -15.11 13.98 -22.47
N GLY A 419 -15.74 14.64 -21.49
CA GLY A 419 -17.03 15.27 -21.65
C GLY A 419 -18.21 14.36 -21.28
N ALA A 420 -19.35 14.97 -20.96
CA ALA A 420 -20.54 14.24 -20.55
C ALA A 420 -21.05 13.30 -21.65
N ASN A 421 -21.58 12.14 -21.24
CA ASN A 421 -22.14 11.11 -22.12
C ASN A 421 -21.16 10.55 -23.17
N SER A 422 -19.85 10.79 -23.00
CA SER A 422 -18.83 10.14 -23.82
C SER A 422 -18.51 8.76 -23.26
N GLU A 423 -18.35 7.76 -24.13
CA GLU A 423 -18.19 6.36 -23.70
C GLU A 423 -17.19 5.56 -24.54
N PHE A 424 -16.41 4.72 -23.85
CA PHE A 424 -15.63 3.64 -24.47
C PHE A 424 -16.10 2.27 -23.96
N ILE A 425 -16.30 1.31 -24.87
CA ILE A 425 -16.69 -0.06 -24.53
C ILE A 425 -15.66 -1.03 -25.11
N ASN A 426 -15.04 -1.86 -24.27
CA ASN A 426 -14.17 -2.94 -24.70
C ASN A 426 -14.85 -4.31 -24.56
N ASN A 427 -15.26 -4.90 -25.67
CA ASN A 427 -15.78 -6.27 -25.75
C ASN A 427 -14.71 -7.29 -26.17
N GLY A 428 -13.61 -6.84 -26.78
CA GLY A 428 -12.53 -7.69 -27.28
C GLY A 428 -11.26 -7.66 -26.41
N THR A 429 -10.10 -7.80 -27.05
CA THR A 429 -8.79 -7.81 -26.38
C THR A 429 -8.11 -6.44 -26.53
N PHE A 430 -7.63 -5.90 -25.42
CA PHE A 430 -6.80 -4.70 -25.38
C PHE A 430 -5.45 -5.00 -24.73
N SER A 431 -4.34 -4.68 -25.41
CA SER A 431 -2.99 -4.90 -24.88
C SER A 431 -2.21 -3.60 -24.78
N VAL A 432 -1.57 -3.39 -23.63
CA VAL A 432 -0.78 -2.20 -23.31
C VAL A 432 0.69 -2.58 -23.24
N ILE A 433 1.45 -2.10 -24.22
CA ILE A 433 2.91 -2.25 -24.28
C ILE A 433 3.53 -1.18 -23.37
N PRO A 434 4.39 -1.57 -22.40
CA PRO A 434 5.10 -0.63 -21.54
C PRO A 434 6.13 0.17 -22.35
N ARG A 435 6.48 1.35 -21.86
CA ARG A 435 7.49 2.21 -22.49
C ARG A 435 8.88 1.71 -22.14
N PHE A 436 9.75 1.55 -23.13
CA PHE A 436 11.17 1.19 -22.96
C PHE A 436 12.06 1.87 -23.99
N TRP A 437 11.66 3.06 -24.46
CA TRP A 437 12.36 3.82 -25.47
C TRP A 437 13.80 4.18 -25.05
N SER A 438 13.95 4.69 -23.81
CA SER A 438 15.20 5.25 -23.31
C SER A 438 16.01 4.22 -22.53
N THR A 439 17.35 4.35 -22.54
CA THR A 439 18.22 3.66 -21.59
C THR A 439 18.33 4.40 -20.25
N LEU A 440 17.65 5.54 -20.11
CA LEU A 440 17.46 6.23 -18.83
C LEU A 440 16.09 5.85 -18.30
N ALA A 441 16.05 5.01 -17.26
CA ALA A 441 14.80 4.48 -16.72
C ALA A 441 13.85 5.60 -16.25
N SER A 442 14.38 6.71 -15.72
CA SER A 442 13.59 7.89 -15.33
C SER A 442 12.85 8.56 -16.49
N GLN A 443 13.27 8.35 -17.74
CA GLN A 443 12.61 8.88 -18.94
C GLN A 443 11.54 7.95 -19.50
N ASN A 444 11.49 6.70 -19.03
CA ASN A 444 10.45 5.73 -19.39
C ASN A 444 9.28 5.89 -18.43
N GLN A 445 8.51 6.96 -18.65
CA GLN A 445 7.26 7.22 -17.94
C GLN A 445 6.22 6.13 -18.24
N SER A 446 5.06 6.23 -17.59
CA SER A 446 3.98 5.27 -17.80
C SER A 446 3.54 5.20 -19.26
N SER A 447 3.41 4.00 -19.80
CA SER A 447 2.58 3.80 -20.99
C SER A 447 1.13 3.95 -20.59
N ASN A 448 0.44 4.80 -21.33
CA ASN A 448 -0.91 5.23 -21.02
C ASN A 448 -1.91 4.25 -21.63
N MET A 449 -2.43 3.41 -20.74
CA MET A 449 -3.86 3.17 -20.49
C MET A 449 -4.68 2.67 -21.69
N MET A 450 -5.39 1.55 -21.50
CA MET A 450 -6.58 1.25 -22.30
C MET A 450 -7.52 2.47 -22.37
N ALA A 451 -7.73 3.16 -21.24
CA ALA A 451 -8.60 4.35 -21.19
C ALA A 451 -8.09 5.42 -20.21
N ILE A 452 -7.99 6.67 -20.70
CA ILE A 452 -7.86 7.91 -19.91
C ILE A 452 -9.25 8.55 -19.81
N ILE A 453 -9.80 8.65 -18.60
CA ILE A 453 -11.20 9.03 -18.40
C ILE A 453 -11.27 10.29 -17.54
N ASN A 454 -11.89 11.34 -18.07
CA ASN A 454 -12.10 12.60 -17.38
C ASN A 454 -13.36 13.33 -17.88
N GLY A 455 -13.74 14.42 -17.20
CA GLY A 455 -14.81 15.32 -17.60
C GLY A 455 -16.18 14.65 -17.73
N ASN A 456 -16.56 13.71 -16.85
CA ASN A 456 -17.77 12.88 -16.94
C ASN A 456 -17.79 11.83 -18.06
N GLY A 457 -16.62 11.51 -18.63
CA GLY A 457 -16.46 10.38 -19.54
C GLY A 457 -16.63 9.03 -18.84
N LYS A 458 -16.97 8.01 -19.62
CA LYS A 458 -17.20 6.65 -19.13
C LYS A 458 -16.40 5.62 -19.94
N ALA A 459 -15.92 4.57 -19.28
CA ALA A 459 -15.42 3.40 -19.98
C ALA A 459 -15.83 2.11 -19.27
N THR A 460 -16.15 1.10 -20.07
CA THR A 460 -16.57 -0.22 -19.60
C THR A 460 -15.73 -1.30 -20.27
N ASN A 461 -15.17 -2.22 -19.48
CA ASN A 461 -14.51 -3.42 -19.97
C ASN A 461 -15.38 -4.66 -19.74
N HIS A 462 -15.74 -5.34 -20.83
CA HIS A 462 -16.34 -6.68 -20.86
C HIS A 462 -15.34 -7.76 -21.31
N GLY A 463 -14.27 -7.36 -22.01
CA GLY A 463 -13.28 -8.27 -22.59
C GLY A 463 -12.01 -8.44 -21.76
N ILE A 464 -10.89 -8.69 -22.46
CA ILE A 464 -9.57 -8.97 -21.87
C ILE A 464 -8.68 -7.73 -21.99
N VAL A 465 -7.98 -7.38 -20.91
CA VAL A 465 -6.98 -6.31 -20.88
C VAL A 465 -5.63 -6.87 -20.40
N ASN A 466 -4.61 -6.87 -21.26
CA ASN A 466 -3.25 -7.28 -20.92
C ASN A 466 -2.36 -6.05 -20.68
N ILE A 467 -1.81 -5.92 -19.49
CA ILE A 467 -1.10 -4.72 -19.03
C ILE A 467 0.37 -5.09 -18.80
N GLY A 468 1.29 -4.44 -19.51
CA GLY A 468 2.68 -4.88 -19.53
C GLY A 468 2.85 -6.11 -20.43
N SER A 469 2.30 -6.07 -21.64
CA SER A 469 2.16 -7.25 -22.53
C SER A 469 3.46 -7.70 -23.21
N THR A 470 4.60 -7.08 -22.89
CA THR A 470 5.95 -7.45 -23.35
C THR A 470 7.01 -6.95 -22.37
N GLU A 471 8.13 -7.66 -22.25
CA GLU A 471 9.32 -7.21 -21.50
C GLU A 471 10.24 -6.30 -22.34
N GLY A 472 9.83 -6.00 -23.58
CA GLY A 472 10.57 -5.14 -24.51
C GLY A 472 11.89 -5.77 -24.99
N THR A 473 12.58 -5.04 -25.86
CA THR A 473 13.87 -5.48 -26.46
C THR A 473 15.09 -4.99 -25.68
N ARG A 474 14.90 -4.11 -24.69
CA ARG A 474 15.98 -3.53 -23.88
C ARG A 474 16.20 -4.23 -22.52
N GLY A 475 15.34 -5.18 -22.17
CA GLY A 475 15.36 -5.83 -20.86
C GLY A 475 14.53 -5.10 -19.80
N THR A 476 14.34 -5.76 -18.66
CA THR A 476 13.34 -5.38 -17.64
C THR A 476 13.68 -4.11 -16.87
N ASP A 477 14.97 -3.78 -16.75
CA ASP A 477 15.45 -2.64 -15.96
C ASP A 477 15.04 -1.27 -16.50
N TYR A 478 14.62 -1.20 -17.76
CA TYR A 478 14.22 0.03 -18.45
C TYR A 478 12.72 0.11 -18.71
N LEU A 479 11.94 -0.87 -18.27
CA LEU A 479 10.50 -0.85 -18.48
C LEU A 479 9.84 0.20 -17.59
N GLY A 480 9.08 1.09 -18.21
CA GLY A 480 8.16 2.00 -17.53
C GLY A 480 6.89 1.27 -17.08
N PRO A 481 6.14 1.83 -16.11
CA PRO A 481 4.86 1.25 -15.69
C PRO A 481 3.83 1.24 -16.82
N ALA A 482 2.87 0.31 -16.75
CA ALA A 482 1.72 0.27 -17.65
C ALA A 482 0.42 0.24 -16.86
N TYR A 483 -0.62 0.86 -17.42
CA TYR A 483 -1.94 0.95 -16.78
C TYR A 483 -3.02 0.35 -17.67
N GLY A 484 -4.00 -0.33 -17.05
CA GLY A 484 -5.25 -0.68 -17.71
C GLY A 484 -6.13 0.56 -17.87
N ALA A 485 -6.75 1.02 -16.79
CA ALA A 485 -7.54 2.25 -16.81
C ALA A 485 -6.90 3.35 -15.95
N SER A 486 -7.05 4.61 -16.37
CA SER A 486 -6.82 5.75 -15.50
C SER A 486 -8.02 6.66 -15.41
N VAL A 487 -8.44 6.89 -14.18
CA VAL A 487 -9.62 7.68 -13.86
C VAL A 487 -9.18 8.96 -13.17
N SER A 488 -9.68 10.08 -13.69
CA SER A 488 -9.46 11.42 -13.16
C SER A 488 -10.77 12.22 -13.24
N THR A 489 -10.75 13.54 -12.96
CA THR A 489 -11.89 14.49 -12.94
C THR A 489 -13.25 13.91 -13.38
N ASP A 490 -14.06 13.43 -12.43
CA ASP A 490 -15.44 12.96 -12.63
C ASP A 490 -15.60 11.83 -13.66
N GLY A 491 -14.51 11.16 -14.03
CA GLY A 491 -14.52 10.00 -14.90
C GLY A 491 -15.10 8.76 -14.21
N SER A 492 -15.65 7.85 -15.00
CA SER A 492 -16.17 6.57 -14.54
C SER A 492 -15.56 5.40 -15.28
N PHE A 493 -15.05 4.41 -14.54
CA PHE A 493 -14.59 3.14 -15.10
C PHE A 493 -15.33 1.95 -14.46
N LEU A 494 -15.78 1.03 -15.30
CA LEU A 494 -16.38 -0.24 -14.91
C LEU A 494 -15.58 -1.38 -15.55
N ASN A 495 -14.97 -2.25 -14.74
CA ASN A 495 -14.62 -3.58 -15.19
C ASN A 495 -15.82 -4.48 -14.90
N ALA A 496 -16.60 -4.81 -15.93
CA ALA A 496 -17.85 -5.57 -15.79
C ALA A 496 -17.57 -7.00 -15.31
N SER A 497 -18.61 -7.72 -14.89
CA SER A 497 -18.47 -9.07 -14.30
C SER A 497 -17.78 -10.10 -15.20
N ASP A 498 -17.86 -9.92 -16.52
CA ASP A 498 -17.19 -10.70 -17.56
C ASP A 498 -15.80 -10.16 -17.95
N GLY A 499 -15.44 -8.96 -17.49
CA GLY A 499 -14.19 -8.29 -17.78
C GLY A 499 -12.99 -8.87 -17.01
N ASN A 500 -11.89 -9.10 -17.71
CA ASN A 500 -10.66 -9.66 -17.16
C ASN A 500 -9.46 -8.74 -17.41
N MET A 501 -8.74 -8.38 -16.36
CA MET A 501 -7.53 -7.55 -16.45
C MET A 501 -6.32 -8.30 -15.89
N TYR A 502 -5.23 -8.35 -16.64
CA TYR A 502 -3.99 -9.02 -16.26
C TYR A 502 -2.83 -8.05 -16.23
N VAL A 503 -2.15 -7.95 -15.09
CA VAL A 503 -0.93 -7.14 -14.92
C VAL A 503 0.28 -8.07 -14.97
N GLY A 504 1.18 -7.82 -15.92
CA GLY A 504 2.35 -8.67 -16.16
C GLY A 504 2.01 -9.97 -16.87
N ARG A 505 1.24 -9.89 -17.97
CA ARG A 505 0.85 -11.05 -18.77
C ARG A 505 0.81 -10.71 -20.26
N SER A 506 1.29 -11.63 -21.08
CA SER A 506 1.20 -11.52 -22.53
C SER A 506 -0.17 -11.98 -23.06
N GLU A 507 -0.49 -11.69 -24.32
CA GLU A 507 -1.73 -12.17 -24.95
C GLU A 507 -1.84 -13.70 -25.02
N ASN A 508 -0.72 -14.43 -24.99
CA ASN A 508 -0.73 -15.90 -25.01
C ASN A 508 -0.90 -16.53 -23.62
N GLY A 509 -1.01 -15.70 -22.57
CA GLY A 509 -1.19 -16.15 -21.19
C GLY A 509 0.11 -16.30 -20.38
N SER A 510 1.29 -16.10 -20.98
CA SER A 510 2.56 -16.16 -20.24
C SER A 510 2.73 -14.97 -19.30
N ASP A 511 3.21 -15.24 -18.08
CA ASP A 511 3.56 -14.18 -17.13
C ASP A 511 4.83 -13.45 -17.58
N LEU A 512 4.80 -12.12 -17.47
CA LEU A 512 5.83 -11.18 -17.89
C LEU A 512 6.16 -10.21 -16.76
N PHE A 513 7.40 -9.70 -16.77
CA PHE A 513 7.79 -8.65 -15.84
C PHE A 513 6.94 -7.40 -16.00
N ALA A 514 6.26 -7.00 -14.92
CA ALA A 514 5.58 -5.71 -14.83
C ALA A 514 6.36 -4.77 -13.92
N ALA A 515 6.76 -3.62 -14.47
CA ALA A 515 7.53 -2.62 -13.74
C ALA A 515 6.76 -2.00 -12.57
N LYS A 516 7.52 -1.47 -11.61
CA LYS A 516 6.99 -0.80 -10.41
C LYS A 516 6.00 0.30 -10.76
N GLY A 517 4.87 0.27 -10.07
CA GLY A 517 3.77 1.20 -10.27
C GLY A 517 2.86 0.85 -11.43
N SER A 518 3.04 -0.28 -12.12
CA SER A 518 2.03 -0.78 -13.07
C SER A 518 0.73 -1.11 -12.34
N ALA A 519 -0.43 -0.86 -12.97
CA ALA A 519 -1.70 -1.10 -12.31
C ALA A 519 -2.81 -1.57 -13.25
N GLY A 520 -3.72 -2.39 -12.71
CA GLY A 520 -5.02 -2.64 -13.34
C GLY A 520 -5.77 -1.33 -13.55
N ILE A 521 -6.03 -0.63 -12.44
CA ILE A 521 -6.74 0.64 -12.42
C ILE A 521 -5.93 1.65 -11.59
N SER A 522 -5.73 2.84 -12.14
CA SER A 522 -5.04 3.96 -11.48
C SER A 522 -5.98 5.17 -11.34
N VAL A 523 -6.12 5.71 -10.14
CA VAL A 523 -6.92 6.90 -9.86
C VAL A 523 -5.99 8.02 -9.41
N GLY A 524 -5.92 9.09 -10.21
CA GLY A 524 -4.91 10.14 -10.10
C GLY A 524 -5.20 11.23 -9.06
N ALA A 525 -4.14 11.96 -8.69
CA ALA A 525 -4.16 13.00 -7.67
C ALA A 525 -5.11 14.16 -8.02
N LEU A 526 -5.81 14.65 -6.98
CA LEU A 526 -6.64 15.87 -6.91
C LEU A 526 -8.16 15.77 -7.20
N ARG A 527 -8.76 14.64 -7.66
CA ARG A 527 -10.19 14.67 -8.08
C ARG A 527 -10.98 13.37 -7.90
N SER A 528 -12.31 13.52 -7.75
CA SER A 528 -13.35 12.49 -7.62
C SER A 528 -13.52 11.68 -8.91
N GLY A 529 -13.35 10.36 -8.86
CA GLY A 529 -13.71 9.44 -9.94
C GLY A 529 -14.57 8.30 -9.41
N THR A 530 -15.32 7.65 -10.30
CA THR A 530 -16.05 6.42 -9.96
C THR A 530 -15.35 5.23 -10.60
N VAL A 531 -15.03 4.23 -9.78
CA VAL A 531 -14.43 2.96 -10.23
C VAL A 531 -15.24 1.83 -9.62
N ASN A 532 -15.63 0.85 -10.44
CA ASN A 532 -16.13 -0.42 -9.95
C ASN A 532 -15.45 -1.58 -10.69
N ASN A 533 -14.71 -2.41 -9.97
CA ASN A 533 -14.28 -3.71 -10.46
C ASN A 533 -15.31 -4.77 -10.07
N GLN A 534 -16.14 -5.24 -11.00
CA GLN A 534 -17.06 -6.38 -10.84
C GLN A 534 -16.46 -7.68 -11.37
N GLY A 535 -15.55 -7.59 -12.34
CA GLY A 535 -14.84 -8.73 -12.93
C GLY A 535 -13.57 -9.10 -12.18
N THR A 536 -12.53 -9.50 -12.91
CA THR A 536 -11.27 -9.97 -12.34
C THR A 536 -10.09 -9.04 -12.65
N ILE A 537 -9.20 -8.89 -11.66
CA ILE A 537 -7.87 -8.31 -11.84
C ILE A 537 -6.84 -9.31 -11.29
N THR A 538 -5.87 -9.73 -12.10
CA THR A 538 -4.81 -10.66 -11.69
C THR A 538 -3.44 -10.03 -11.89
N LEU A 539 -2.64 -10.00 -10.82
CA LEU A 539 -1.22 -9.62 -10.85
C LEU A 539 -0.41 -10.92 -10.99
N GLY A 540 0.30 -11.07 -12.11
CA GLY A 540 1.07 -12.27 -12.44
C GLY A 540 2.29 -12.50 -11.54
N THR A 541 2.93 -13.66 -11.67
CA THR A 541 4.07 -14.09 -10.83
C THR A 541 5.31 -13.20 -10.94
N LYS A 542 5.45 -12.48 -12.06
CA LYS A 542 6.58 -11.58 -12.33
C LYS A 542 6.27 -10.09 -12.07
N THR A 543 5.20 -9.75 -11.35
CA THR A 543 4.93 -8.36 -11.00
C THR A 543 5.92 -7.84 -9.94
N ASN A 544 6.42 -6.62 -10.14
CA ASN A 544 7.38 -5.96 -9.26
C ASN A 544 6.79 -4.65 -8.73
N GLY A 545 6.09 -4.66 -7.59
CA GLY A 545 5.50 -3.44 -7.04
C GLY A 545 4.29 -2.92 -7.81
N ALA A 546 3.45 -3.82 -8.32
CA ALA A 546 2.24 -3.51 -9.07
C ALA A 546 0.99 -3.38 -8.18
N TYR A 547 -0.07 -2.76 -8.72
CA TYR A 547 -1.35 -2.56 -8.03
C TYR A 547 -2.51 -3.21 -8.78
N GLY A 548 -3.47 -3.81 -8.08
CA GLY A 548 -4.78 -4.09 -8.66
C GLY A 548 -5.51 -2.77 -8.92
N ILE A 549 -5.74 -2.02 -7.85
CA ILE A 549 -6.30 -0.66 -7.86
C ILE A 549 -5.39 0.26 -7.05
N GLY A 550 -4.78 1.26 -7.70
CA GLY A 550 -3.99 2.30 -7.05
C GLY A 550 -4.76 3.62 -6.99
N VAL A 551 -4.91 4.21 -5.81
CA VAL A 551 -5.66 5.45 -5.59
C VAL A 551 -4.78 6.47 -4.89
N SER A 552 -4.45 7.55 -5.59
CA SER A 552 -3.80 8.74 -5.04
C SER A 552 -4.77 9.89 -5.19
N SER A 553 -5.46 10.33 -4.14
CA SER A 553 -6.40 11.45 -4.26
C SER A 553 -6.58 12.17 -2.94
N SER A 554 -6.68 13.49 -2.96
CA SER A 554 -7.03 14.29 -1.77
C SER A 554 -8.54 14.49 -1.60
N THR A 555 -9.36 13.89 -2.47
CA THR A 555 -10.83 14.05 -2.51
C THR A 555 -11.55 12.71 -2.44
N THR A 556 -12.79 12.70 -1.96
CA THR A 556 -13.60 11.48 -1.85
C THR A 556 -14.14 11.05 -3.22
N GLY A 557 -13.72 9.88 -3.70
CA GLY A 557 -14.31 9.21 -4.88
C GLY A 557 -15.26 8.08 -4.48
N LYS A 558 -15.77 7.33 -5.46
CA LYS A 558 -16.45 6.04 -5.23
C LYS A 558 -15.67 4.95 -5.93
N ILE A 559 -14.72 4.34 -5.21
CA ILE A 559 -13.84 3.29 -5.74
C ILE A 559 -14.21 1.99 -5.03
N VAL A 560 -14.66 1.01 -5.80
CA VAL A 560 -15.18 -0.26 -5.27
C VAL A 560 -14.52 -1.42 -5.99
N ASN A 561 -13.99 -2.37 -5.24
CA ASN A 561 -13.83 -3.75 -5.70
C ASN A 561 -15.05 -4.57 -5.26
N SER A 562 -15.85 -5.04 -6.20
CA SER A 562 -16.97 -5.97 -5.96
C SER A 562 -16.76 -7.36 -6.56
N GLY A 563 -15.79 -7.49 -7.47
CA GLY A 563 -15.32 -8.75 -8.04
C GLY A 563 -14.08 -9.30 -7.32
N LEU A 564 -13.17 -9.87 -8.09
CA LEU A 564 -11.98 -10.57 -7.60
C LEU A 564 -10.68 -9.84 -7.94
N ILE A 565 -9.78 -9.69 -6.97
CA ILE A 565 -8.37 -9.32 -7.19
C ILE A 565 -7.48 -10.47 -6.71
N THR A 566 -6.60 -10.97 -7.58
CA THR A 566 -5.63 -12.03 -7.25
C THR A 566 -4.20 -11.53 -7.37
N LEU A 567 -3.39 -11.72 -6.32
CA LEU A 567 -1.97 -11.39 -6.28
C LEU A 567 -1.14 -12.68 -6.32
N LEU A 568 -0.34 -12.85 -7.38
CA LEU A 568 0.53 -14.02 -7.57
C LEU A 568 2.02 -13.67 -7.55
N GLY A 569 2.37 -12.39 -7.49
CA GLY A 569 3.75 -11.90 -7.58
C GLY A 569 4.69 -12.65 -6.63
N ASN A 570 5.74 -13.26 -7.18
CA ASN A 570 6.70 -14.05 -6.42
C ASN A 570 8.15 -13.92 -6.92
N GLY A 571 8.43 -12.85 -7.67
CA GLY A 571 9.75 -12.64 -8.25
C GLY A 571 10.04 -13.55 -9.44
N GLY A 572 9.00 -14.09 -10.10
CA GLY A 572 9.18 -15.07 -11.17
C GLY A 572 9.89 -16.34 -10.67
N ASN A 573 9.39 -16.90 -9.56
CA ASN A 573 9.99 -18.05 -8.87
C ASN A 573 11.46 -17.81 -8.46
N GLY A 574 11.75 -16.64 -7.88
CA GLY A 574 13.09 -16.28 -7.41
C GLY A 574 14.04 -15.72 -8.47
N SER A 575 13.56 -15.43 -9.69
CA SER A 575 14.36 -14.79 -10.75
C SER A 575 14.79 -13.36 -10.40
N PHE A 576 14.05 -12.67 -9.53
CA PHE A 576 14.40 -11.36 -8.98
C PHE A 576 13.71 -11.15 -7.62
N ILE A 577 14.16 -10.15 -6.84
CA ILE A 577 13.52 -9.76 -5.58
C ILE A 577 12.28 -8.89 -5.89
N PRO A 578 11.04 -9.35 -5.65
CA PRO A 578 9.86 -8.57 -6.00
C PRO A 578 9.59 -7.45 -4.98
N PHE A 579 9.43 -6.23 -5.47
CA PHE A 579 8.89 -5.14 -4.67
C PHE A 579 7.42 -5.44 -4.32
N GLN A 580 6.96 -4.87 -3.21
CA GLN A 580 5.67 -5.20 -2.62
C GLN A 580 4.50 -4.93 -3.58
N ASN A 581 3.77 -5.96 -3.98
CA ASN A 581 2.55 -5.80 -4.78
C ASN A 581 1.34 -5.60 -3.87
N MET A 582 0.35 -4.83 -4.35
CA MET A 582 -0.83 -4.47 -3.56
C MET A 582 -2.12 -4.73 -4.33
N GLY A 583 -3.13 -5.30 -3.66
CA GLY A 583 -4.44 -5.49 -4.27
C GLY A 583 -5.14 -4.16 -4.45
N ILE A 584 -5.35 -3.45 -3.33
CA ILE A 584 -5.82 -2.07 -3.29
C ILE A 584 -4.82 -1.23 -2.50
N TYR A 585 -4.32 -0.15 -3.11
CA TYR A 585 -3.44 0.82 -2.45
C TYR A 585 -4.06 2.21 -2.44
N ALA A 586 -4.41 2.72 -1.26
CA ALA A 586 -4.96 4.06 -1.08
C ALA A 586 -3.96 4.96 -0.34
N TYR A 587 -3.53 6.04 -0.98
CA TYR A 587 -2.51 6.93 -0.41
C TYR A 587 -2.73 8.40 -0.74
N SER A 588 -1.94 9.28 -0.12
CA SER A 588 -2.03 10.74 -0.30
C SER A 588 -3.42 11.30 0.02
N ASN A 589 -4.00 10.89 1.15
CA ASN A 589 -5.35 11.23 1.63
C ASN A 589 -6.52 10.60 0.85
N ALA A 590 -6.31 9.52 0.09
CA ALA A 590 -7.37 8.86 -0.67
C ALA A 590 -8.54 8.40 0.21
N LYS A 591 -9.78 8.78 -0.16
CA LYS A 591 -11.03 8.39 0.55
C LYS A 591 -12.07 7.79 -0.41
N GLY A 592 -13.03 7.07 0.16
CA GLY A 592 -14.13 6.44 -0.60
C GLY A 592 -13.71 5.18 -1.36
N VAL A 593 -12.65 4.53 -0.89
CA VAL A 593 -12.12 3.27 -1.42
C VAL A 593 -12.69 2.12 -0.61
N SER A 594 -13.21 1.09 -1.29
CA SER A 594 -13.83 -0.04 -0.62
C SER A 594 -13.59 -1.39 -1.32
N ASN A 595 -13.56 -2.44 -0.51
CA ASN A 595 -13.59 -3.82 -0.95
C ASN A 595 -14.87 -4.50 -0.45
N THR A 596 -15.72 -4.90 -1.37
CA THR A 596 -16.97 -5.65 -1.13
C THR A 596 -16.91 -7.06 -1.71
N GLY A 597 -15.96 -7.33 -2.61
CA GLY A 597 -15.70 -8.62 -3.22
C GLY A 597 -14.56 -9.39 -2.54
N GLU A 598 -13.80 -10.14 -3.32
CA GLU A 598 -12.74 -11.02 -2.83
C GLU A 598 -11.35 -10.49 -3.23
N ILE A 599 -10.38 -10.60 -2.32
CA ILE A 599 -8.95 -10.44 -2.61
C ILE A 599 -8.20 -11.71 -2.20
N ARG A 600 -7.45 -12.31 -3.13
CA ARG A 600 -6.57 -13.46 -2.87
C ARG A 600 -5.11 -13.01 -2.86
N VAL A 601 -4.45 -13.15 -1.72
CA VAL A 601 -3.04 -12.80 -1.50
C VAL A 601 -2.21 -14.08 -1.52
N GLY A 602 -1.68 -14.44 -2.69
CA GLY A 602 -0.71 -15.52 -2.87
C GLY A 602 0.72 -14.97 -3.04
N GLY A 603 1.63 -15.77 -3.60
CA GLY A 603 3.01 -15.37 -3.90
C GLY A 603 3.82 -14.97 -2.66
N ILE A 604 4.77 -14.04 -2.83
CA ILE A 604 5.61 -13.50 -1.74
C ILE A 604 5.63 -11.96 -1.78
N ASN A 605 5.75 -11.34 -0.60
CA ASN A 605 5.79 -9.87 -0.42
C ASN A 605 4.55 -9.16 -0.99
N ASN A 606 3.36 -9.72 -0.78
CA ASN A 606 2.10 -9.18 -1.29
C ASN A 606 1.21 -8.68 -0.15
N VAL A 607 0.46 -7.61 -0.41
CA VAL A 607 -0.49 -7.01 0.54
C VAL A 607 -1.87 -6.89 -0.10
N GLY A 608 -2.91 -7.43 0.53
CA GLY A 608 -4.27 -7.32 0.02
C GLY A 608 -4.75 -5.87 -0.02
N LEU A 609 -4.77 -5.22 1.14
CA LEU A 609 -5.22 -3.84 1.34
C LEU A 609 -4.10 -3.02 1.97
N LYS A 610 -3.70 -1.90 1.36
CA LYS A 610 -2.69 -1.00 1.94
C LYS A 610 -3.16 0.45 1.97
N THR A 611 -2.95 1.11 3.10
CA THR A 611 -3.15 2.56 3.25
C THR A 611 -1.89 3.27 3.69
N ALA A 612 -1.59 4.41 3.09
CA ALA A 612 -0.46 5.27 3.47
C ALA A 612 -0.82 6.76 3.41
N GLY A 613 -0.10 7.62 4.13
CA GLY A 613 -0.20 9.08 4.01
C GLY A 613 -1.65 9.62 4.07
N GLY A 614 -2.45 9.14 5.03
CA GLY A 614 -3.83 9.56 5.24
C GLY A 614 -4.89 8.82 4.42
N GLY A 615 -4.54 7.75 3.71
CA GLY A 615 -5.49 6.95 2.91
C GLY A 615 -6.47 6.14 3.77
N ASN A 616 -7.71 5.95 3.28
CA ASN A 616 -8.74 5.14 3.93
C ASN A 616 -9.30 4.06 3.01
N ILE A 617 -9.45 2.84 3.53
CA ILE A 617 -10.15 1.72 2.87
C ILE A 617 -11.19 1.13 3.84
N THR A 618 -12.39 0.82 3.34
CA THR A 618 -13.38 0.00 4.06
C THR A 618 -13.57 -1.34 3.34
N SER A 619 -13.38 -2.46 4.03
CA SER A 619 -13.53 -3.80 3.47
C SER A 619 -14.66 -4.56 4.14
N SER A 620 -15.81 -4.69 3.48
CA SER A 620 -16.90 -5.60 3.86
C SER A 620 -16.82 -6.97 3.16
N GLY A 621 -15.91 -7.12 2.19
CA GLY A 621 -15.64 -8.36 1.48
C GLY A 621 -14.61 -9.26 2.18
N GLU A 622 -14.13 -10.26 1.46
CA GLU A 622 -13.19 -11.28 1.94
C GLU A 622 -11.75 -10.99 1.48
N VAL A 623 -10.78 -11.19 2.36
CA VAL A 623 -9.34 -11.19 2.03
C VAL A 623 -8.73 -12.52 2.45
N ASN A 624 -8.30 -13.32 1.47
CA ASN A 624 -7.74 -14.65 1.66
C ASN A 624 -6.22 -14.60 1.54
N ILE A 625 -5.51 -14.80 2.66
CA ILE A 625 -4.05 -14.91 2.66
C ILE A 625 -3.68 -16.37 2.46
N LEU A 626 -3.23 -16.70 1.25
CA LEU A 626 -2.95 -18.07 0.82
C LEU A 626 -1.51 -18.52 1.13
N GLY A 627 -0.58 -17.56 1.28
CA GLY A 627 0.84 -17.84 1.50
C GLY A 627 1.33 -17.45 2.91
N ALA A 628 2.21 -18.30 3.46
CA ALA A 628 2.91 -18.11 4.74
C ALA A 628 4.06 -17.08 4.64
N SER A 629 4.80 -16.88 5.74
CA SER A 629 6.15 -16.29 5.67
C SER A 629 7.04 -17.19 4.80
N ASP A 630 7.66 -16.65 3.75
CA ASP A 630 8.54 -17.43 2.89
C ASP A 630 9.89 -17.67 3.61
N PRO A 631 10.25 -18.91 3.97
CA PRO A 631 11.48 -19.17 4.70
C PRO A 631 12.74 -18.86 3.88
N ALA A 632 12.66 -18.93 2.54
CA ALA A 632 13.82 -18.72 1.67
C ALA A 632 14.21 -17.24 1.59
N THR A 633 13.23 -16.35 1.52
CA THR A 633 13.47 -14.90 1.38
C THR A 633 13.20 -14.09 2.64
N GLY A 634 12.52 -14.66 3.64
CA GLY A 634 12.06 -13.95 4.83
C GLY A 634 10.92 -12.96 4.57
N PHE A 635 10.34 -12.92 3.37
CA PHE A 635 9.20 -12.04 3.06
C PHE A 635 7.88 -12.59 3.61
N ARG A 636 6.94 -11.70 3.93
CA ARG A 636 5.60 -12.04 4.41
C ARG A 636 4.51 -11.44 3.55
N ASN A 637 3.39 -12.14 3.51
CA ASN A 637 2.14 -11.61 2.96
C ASN A 637 1.27 -11.03 4.08
N TYR A 638 0.49 -10.01 3.74
CA TYR A 638 -0.41 -9.32 4.66
C TYR A 638 -1.80 -9.20 4.04
N GLY A 639 -2.85 -9.37 4.83
CA GLY A 639 -4.23 -9.14 4.39
C GLY A 639 -4.51 -7.64 4.31
N ALA A 640 -4.16 -6.93 5.39
CA ALA A 640 -4.28 -5.48 5.50
C ALA A 640 -3.03 -4.84 6.12
N TRP A 641 -2.67 -3.64 5.66
CA TRP A 641 -1.54 -2.87 6.19
C TRP A 641 -1.88 -1.37 6.19
N SER A 642 -2.03 -0.79 7.38
CA SER A 642 -2.22 0.64 7.58
C SER A 642 -0.95 1.31 8.11
N GLU A 643 -0.46 2.34 7.40
CA GLU A 643 0.80 3.01 7.75
C GLU A 643 0.70 4.54 7.66
N GLY A 644 1.22 5.25 8.65
CA GLY A 644 1.27 6.71 8.65
C GLY A 644 0.04 7.38 9.26
N THR A 645 0.21 8.63 9.65
CA THR A 645 -0.83 9.46 10.28
C THR A 645 -2.10 9.52 9.43
N ASN A 646 -3.26 9.41 10.09
CA ASN A 646 -4.61 9.43 9.50
C ASN A 646 -4.89 8.30 8.48
N SER A 647 -3.99 7.33 8.33
CA SER A 647 -4.25 6.13 7.52
C SER A 647 -5.14 5.16 8.27
N LEU A 648 -6.14 4.60 7.59
CA LEU A 648 -7.16 3.75 8.19
C LEU A 648 -7.57 2.61 7.25
N ILE A 649 -7.58 1.40 7.80
CA ILE A 649 -8.33 0.28 7.19
C ILE A 649 -9.44 -0.12 8.16
N ASP A 650 -10.69 -0.04 7.69
CA ASP A 650 -11.89 -0.49 8.39
C ASP A 650 -12.33 -1.86 7.85
N ILE A 651 -12.24 -2.89 8.67
CA ILE A 651 -12.55 -4.27 8.33
C ILE A 651 -13.96 -4.58 8.86
N ALA A 652 -14.90 -4.70 7.94
CA ALA A 652 -16.29 -5.07 8.19
C ALA A 652 -16.64 -6.50 7.70
N GLY A 653 -15.77 -7.10 6.88
CA GLY A 653 -15.85 -8.48 6.40
C GLY A 653 -14.78 -9.38 7.02
N THR A 654 -14.31 -10.39 6.30
CA THR A 654 -13.38 -11.40 6.86
C THR A 654 -11.98 -11.30 6.26
N ILE A 655 -10.96 -11.50 7.10
CA ILE A 655 -9.59 -11.86 6.67
C ILE A 655 -9.32 -13.30 7.06
N ASN A 656 -8.92 -14.15 6.12
CA ASN A 656 -8.68 -15.58 6.32
C ASN A 656 -7.18 -15.90 6.25
N LEU A 657 -6.66 -16.64 7.24
CA LEU A 657 -5.24 -17.04 7.38
C LEU A 657 -5.08 -18.55 7.19
N THR A 658 -4.17 -18.98 6.29
CA THR A 658 -3.94 -20.42 6.01
C THR A 658 -2.47 -20.85 6.07
N GLY A 659 -1.51 -20.00 6.48
CA GLY A 659 -0.08 -20.32 6.46
C GLY A 659 0.69 -19.87 7.69
N ASP A 660 1.78 -20.57 8.01
CA ASP A 660 2.60 -20.32 9.20
C ASP A 660 3.16 -18.89 9.25
N GLY A 661 3.10 -18.26 10.43
CA GLY A 661 3.62 -16.90 10.62
C GLY A 661 2.88 -15.81 9.83
N ALA A 662 1.72 -16.11 9.23
CA ALA A 662 0.93 -15.13 8.50
C ALA A 662 0.43 -14.02 9.44
N ILE A 663 0.40 -12.78 8.92
CA ILE A 663 -0.14 -11.62 9.63
C ILE A 663 -1.39 -11.15 8.89
N GLY A 664 -2.53 -11.17 9.59
CA GLY A 664 -3.82 -10.75 9.02
C GLY A 664 -3.85 -9.27 8.71
N ALA A 665 -3.77 -8.44 9.74
CA ALA A 665 -3.76 -7.00 9.62
C ALA A 665 -2.63 -6.37 10.42
N HIS A 666 -1.94 -5.41 9.81
CA HIS A 666 -0.82 -4.70 10.42
C HIS A 666 -1.09 -3.19 10.47
N ALA A 667 -0.82 -2.54 11.61
CA ALA A 667 -0.78 -1.09 11.75
C ALA A 667 0.57 -0.64 12.29
N ARG A 668 1.16 0.39 11.65
CA ARG A 668 2.39 1.03 12.16
C ARG A 668 2.46 2.51 11.86
N ASN A 669 3.39 3.21 12.52
CA ASN A 669 3.70 4.62 12.28
C ASN A 669 2.46 5.54 12.35
N ASN A 670 1.61 5.42 13.37
CA ASN A 670 0.31 6.13 13.51
C ASN A 670 -0.83 5.62 12.60
N GLY A 671 -0.66 4.45 11.98
CA GLY A 671 -1.72 3.77 11.24
C GLY A 671 -2.81 3.21 12.16
N THR A 672 -4.05 3.15 11.68
CA THR A 672 -5.18 2.58 12.44
C THR A 672 -5.82 1.41 11.71
N ILE A 673 -6.14 0.34 12.45
CA ILE A 673 -7.10 -0.69 12.05
C ILE A 673 -8.41 -0.46 12.82
N ARG A 674 -9.56 -0.50 12.13
CA ARG A 674 -10.89 -0.54 12.76
C ARG A 674 -11.56 -1.85 12.41
N LEU A 675 -12.23 -2.46 13.38
CA LEU A 675 -13.16 -3.57 13.17
C LEU A 675 -14.58 -3.04 13.39
N SER A 676 -15.46 -3.27 12.43
CA SER A 676 -16.86 -2.82 12.45
C SER A 676 -17.78 -3.92 11.93
N GLY A 677 -19.11 -3.81 12.13
CA GLY A 677 -20.06 -4.79 11.62
C GLY A 677 -19.70 -6.24 11.97
N ALA A 678 -19.70 -7.13 10.98
CA ALA A 678 -19.31 -8.54 11.14
C ALA A 678 -17.80 -8.79 10.99
N GLY A 679 -16.98 -7.73 11.06
CA GLY A 679 -15.53 -7.77 10.84
C GLY A 679 -14.81 -8.82 11.69
N GLN A 680 -14.01 -9.69 11.07
CA GLN A 680 -13.26 -10.72 11.81
C GLN A 680 -11.99 -11.18 11.08
N VAL A 681 -11.06 -11.76 11.83
CA VAL A 681 -9.98 -12.59 11.30
C VAL A 681 -10.28 -14.06 11.62
N ARG A 682 -10.15 -14.94 10.62
CA ARG A 682 -10.29 -16.39 10.77
C ARG A 682 -8.95 -17.09 10.58
N PHE A 683 -8.61 -17.94 11.54
CA PHE A 683 -7.46 -18.83 11.50
C PHE A 683 -7.95 -20.18 10.97
N TYR A 684 -7.51 -20.58 9.78
CA TYR A 684 -7.95 -21.84 9.16
C TYR A 684 -6.91 -22.96 9.29
N ASP A 685 -5.65 -22.64 9.01
CA ASP A 685 -4.55 -23.61 8.99
C ASP A 685 -3.22 -22.89 9.26
N GLY A 686 -2.23 -23.62 9.76
CA GLY A 686 -0.88 -23.15 10.14
C GLY A 686 -0.67 -22.92 11.64
N GLU A 687 0.50 -22.42 12.01
CA GLU A 687 0.92 -22.10 13.39
C GLU A 687 1.63 -20.74 13.47
N ASN A 688 1.77 -20.20 14.70
CA ASN A 688 2.51 -18.96 14.99
C ASN A 688 1.98 -17.72 14.23
N GLN A 689 0.69 -17.69 13.93
CA GLN A 689 0.03 -16.62 13.18
C GLN A 689 -0.32 -15.44 14.09
N ILE A 690 -0.48 -14.26 13.49
CA ILE A 690 -0.96 -13.07 14.20
C ILE A 690 -2.17 -12.51 13.45
N GLY A 691 -3.31 -12.40 14.13
CA GLY A 691 -4.50 -11.80 13.54
C GLY A 691 -4.32 -10.31 13.27
N TYR A 692 -3.94 -9.58 14.32
CA TYR A 692 -3.74 -8.14 14.31
C TYR A 692 -2.39 -7.80 14.95
N TYR A 693 -1.49 -7.16 14.18
CA TYR A 693 -0.21 -6.69 14.69
C TYR A 693 -0.13 -5.17 14.66
N VAL A 694 -0.13 -4.52 15.82
CA VAL A 694 -0.09 -3.06 15.95
C VAL A 694 1.23 -2.65 16.58
N TYR A 695 1.99 -1.81 15.89
CA TYR A 695 3.33 -1.40 16.32
C TYR A 695 3.48 0.12 16.36
N GLY A 696 4.13 0.62 17.40
CA GLY A 696 4.58 2.01 17.47
C GLY A 696 3.56 2.93 18.15
N SER A 697 4.08 3.95 18.84
CA SER A 697 3.27 5.02 19.42
C SER A 697 2.32 5.65 18.41
N GLY A 698 1.07 5.86 18.83
CA GLY A 698 -0.01 6.42 18.01
C GLY A 698 -0.66 5.43 17.04
N SER A 699 -0.13 4.23 16.85
CA SER A 699 -0.79 3.16 16.10
C SER A 699 -1.83 2.47 16.97
N ASN A 700 -3.02 2.20 16.41
CA ASN A 700 -4.17 1.73 17.19
C ASN A 700 -4.99 0.66 16.46
N ILE A 701 -5.67 -0.17 17.24
CA ILE A 701 -6.77 -1.01 16.79
C ILE A 701 -8.05 -0.68 17.58
N ASN A 702 -9.14 -0.40 16.85
CA ASN A 702 -10.44 -0.08 17.42
C ASN A 702 -11.44 -1.18 17.09
N ASN A 703 -11.98 -1.87 18.10
CA ASN A 703 -12.96 -2.92 17.88
C ASN A 703 -14.38 -2.48 18.25
N THR A 704 -15.24 -2.40 17.24
CA THR A 704 -16.70 -2.18 17.36
C THR A 704 -17.50 -3.28 16.66
N SER A 705 -16.82 -4.37 16.27
CA SER A 705 -17.43 -5.47 15.53
C SER A 705 -18.23 -6.41 16.44
N SER A 706 -19.24 -7.05 15.86
CA SER A 706 -19.95 -8.22 16.39
C SER A 706 -19.41 -9.54 15.84
N GLY A 707 -18.38 -9.49 14.98
CA GLY A 707 -17.75 -10.69 14.41
C GLY A 707 -17.00 -11.49 15.48
N THR A 708 -17.11 -12.82 15.40
CA THR A 708 -16.42 -13.73 16.33
C THR A 708 -14.92 -13.68 16.09
N GLN A 709 -14.14 -13.29 17.10
CA GLN A 709 -12.68 -13.36 17.02
C GLN A 709 -12.22 -14.64 17.72
N ASN A 710 -11.72 -15.63 16.98
CA ASN A 710 -11.24 -16.88 17.57
C ASN A 710 -9.93 -17.32 16.94
N VAL A 711 -8.90 -17.45 17.78
CA VAL A 711 -7.61 -18.05 17.41
C VAL A 711 -7.73 -19.56 17.60
N THR A 712 -7.87 -20.28 16.49
CA THR A 712 -8.04 -21.74 16.48
C THR A 712 -6.73 -22.49 16.25
N THR A 713 -5.71 -21.80 15.74
CA THR A 713 -4.41 -22.40 15.40
C THR A 713 -3.42 -22.31 16.55
N LYS A 714 -2.46 -23.25 16.56
CA LYS A 714 -1.49 -23.41 17.65
C LYS A 714 -0.50 -22.25 17.70
N ASN A 715 -0.05 -21.90 18.92
CA ASN A 715 0.95 -20.85 19.18
C ASN A 715 0.61 -19.48 18.55
N SER A 716 -0.64 -19.27 18.17
CA SER A 716 -1.07 -18.10 17.40
C SER A 716 -1.65 -17.05 18.34
N THR A 717 -1.61 -15.80 17.91
CA THR A 717 -2.04 -14.65 18.70
C THR A 717 -3.15 -13.89 17.98
N LEU A 718 -4.23 -13.51 18.68
CA LEU A 718 -5.26 -12.67 18.06
C LEU A 718 -4.72 -11.26 17.84
N MET A 719 -4.29 -10.59 18.91
CA MET A 719 -3.75 -9.24 18.87
C MET A 719 -2.38 -9.18 19.52
N ARG A 720 -1.39 -8.68 18.78
CA ARG A 720 -0.09 -8.29 19.32
C ARG A 720 0.07 -6.77 19.25
N LEU A 721 0.30 -6.15 20.38
CA LEU A 721 0.58 -4.72 20.54
C LEU A 721 2.05 -4.57 20.95
N ASP A 722 2.79 -3.71 20.26
CA ASP A 722 4.24 -3.62 20.43
C ASP A 722 4.74 -2.17 20.23
N GLY A 723 5.91 -1.84 20.80
CA GLY A 723 6.64 -0.59 20.57
C GLY A 723 5.88 0.71 20.92
N GLY A 724 5.01 0.69 21.93
CA GLY A 724 4.20 1.85 22.33
C GLY A 724 2.79 1.90 21.73
N ALA A 725 2.34 0.83 21.07
CA ALA A 725 0.98 0.70 20.58
C ALA A 725 -0.04 0.65 21.71
N SER A 726 -1.31 0.96 21.41
CA SER A 726 -2.38 0.90 22.40
C SER A 726 -3.64 0.18 21.91
N PHE A 727 -4.32 -0.47 22.86
CA PHE A 727 -5.69 -0.97 22.72
C PHE A 727 -6.53 -0.52 23.91
N THR A 728 -7.66 0.11 23.65
CA THR A 728 -8.61 0.55 24.69
C THR A 728 -10.00 0.00 24.42
N GLY A 729 -10.39 -1.02 25.17
CA GLY A 729 -11.75 -1.56 25.20
C GLY A 729 -12.72 -0.60 25.90
N SER A 730 -13.95 -0.51 25.39
CA SER A 730 -15.02 0.23 26.06
C SER A 730 -15.58 -0.58 27.25
N PRO A 731 -15.92 0.04 28.40
CA PRO A 731 -16.65 -0.64 29.48
C PRO A 731 -17.98 -1.25 29.04
N ALA A 732 -18.60 -0.71 27.98
CA ALA A 732 -19.84 -1.22 27.38
C ALA A 732 -19.58 -2.15 26.17
N ALA A 733 -18.33 -2.55 25.92
CA ALA A 733 -17.99 -3.42 24.80
C ALA A 733 -18.66 -4.79 24.95
N THR A 734 -19.28 -5.27 23.87
CA THR A 734 -19.86 -6.62 23.78
C THR A 734 -18.98 -7.56 22.95
N SER A 735 -17.73 -7.18 22.70
CA SER A 735 -16.81 -7.95 21.86
C SER A 735 -16.45 -9.26 22.55
N ILE A 736 -16.54 -10.36 21.79
CA ILE A 736 -16.12 -11.70 22.23
C ILE A 736 -14.83 -12.06 21.49
N MET A 737 -13.79 -12.36 22.25
CA MET A 737 -12.51 -12.83 21.74
C MET A 737 -12.19 -14.20 22.36
N SER A 738 -11.57 -15.09 21.59
CA SER A 738 -11.34 -16.46 22.01
C SER A 738 -9.97 -16.97 21.56
N ALA A 739 -9.36 -17.78 22.42
CA ALA A 739 -8.16 -18.56 22.16
C ALA A 739 -8.53 -20.03 22.34
N SER A 740 -8.76 -20.74 21.24
CA SER A 740 -9.17 -22.16 21.21
C SER A 740 -8.10 -23.10 20.67
N GLY A 741 -7.09 -22.59 19.98
CA GLY A 741 -5.91 -23.36 19.61
C GLY A 741 -5.00 -23.62 20.81
N ASP A 742 -4.23 -24.72 20.75
CA ASP A 742 -3.24 -25.05 21.78
C ASP A 742 -2.21 -23.92 21.92
N HIS A 743 -1.90 -23.51 23.15
CA HIS A 743 -0.97 -22.40 23.44
C HIS A 743 -1.31 -21.09 22.71
N SER A 744 -2.54 -20.94 22.22
CA SER A 744 -2.96 -19.70 21.57
C SER A 744 -3.16 -18.59 22.60
N THR A 745 -2.96 -17.34 22.17
CA THR A 745 -3.08 -16.17 23.05
C THR A 745 -4.07 -15.17 22.46
N VAL A 746 -4.94 -14.60 23.29
CA VAL A 746 -5.85 -13.55 22.82
C VAL A 746 -5.08 -12.24 22.63
N ILE A 747 -4.49 -11.68 23.69
CA ILE A 747 -3.71 -10.43 23.57
C ILE A 747 -2.30 -10.62 24.11
N VAL A 748 -1.32 -10.21 23.30
CA VAL A 748 0.07 -9.98 23.70
C VAL A 748 0.32 -8.47 23.67
N ALA A 749 0.77 -7.89 24.78
CA ALA A 749 1.24 -6.51 24.85
C ALA A 749 2.71 -6.51 25.28
N THR A 750 3.59 -5.94 24.47
CA THR A 750 5.05 -6.00 24.69
C THR A 750 5.74 -4.67 24.39
N GLY A 751 6.86 -4.41 25.06
CA GLY A 751 7.64 -3.18 24.89
C GLY A 751 7.15 -2.01 25.75
N SER A 752 8.10 -1.16 26.15
CA SER A 752 7.83 0.04 26.95
C SER A 752 6.86 1.00 26.25
N GLY A 753 5.94 1.57 27.03
CA GLY A 753 4.88 2.47 26.56
C GLY A 753 3.68 1.77 25.90
N THR A 754 3.76 0.45 25.65
CA THR A 754 2.62 -0.32 25.12
C THR A 754 1.55 -0.47 26.19
N THR A 755 0.28 -0.28 25.82
CA THR A 755 -0.84 -0.32 26.77
C THR A 755 -2.00 -1.18 26.24
N VAL A 756 -2.59 -1.98 27.14
CA VAL A 756 -3.83 -2.70 26.87
C VAL A 756 -4.86 -2.45 27.98
N ASN A 757 -6.08 -2.10 27.61
CA ASN A 757 -7.23 -2.07 28.50
C ASN A 757 -8.37 -2.90 27.90
N SER A 758 -8.84 -3.90 28.64
CA SER A 758 -9.88 -4.83 28.19
C SER A 758 -11.31 -4.24 28.15
N GLY A 759 -11.62 -3.21 28.96
CA GLY A 759 -13.00 -2.68 29.05
C GLY A 759 -14.02 -3.72 29.53
N GLY A 760 -15.14 -3.89 28.83
CA GLY A 760 -16.21 -4.84 29.18
C GLY A 760 -16.21 -6.14 28.37
N MET A 761 -15.12 -6.46 27.67
CA MET A 761 -15.10 -7.58 26.71
C MET A 761 -15.27 -8.96 27.39
N THR A 762 -15.68 -9.95 26.60
CA THR A 762 -15.64 -11.36 26.97
C THR A 762 -14.43 -12.04 26.33
N VAL A 763 -13.63 -12.72 27.12
CA VAL A 763 -12.44 -13.48 26.69
C VAL A 763 -12.63 -14.96 27.02
N ASN A 764 -12.67 -15.82 26.01
CA ASN A 764 -12.75 -17.27 26.20
C ASN A 764 -11.37 -17.91 25.97
N VAL A 765 -10.84 -18.57 26.98
CA VAL A 765 -9.53 -19.25 26.95
C VAL A 765 -9.81 -20.75 26.97
N ASN A 766 -10.04 -21.30 25.77
CA ASN A 766 -10.58 -22.64 25.55
C ASN A 766 -9.51 -23.67 25.18
N GLY A 767 -8.40 -23.23 24.58
CA GLY A 767 -7.34 -24.13 24.14
C GLY A 767 -6.53 -24.68 25.32
N HIS A 768 -5.93 -25.86 25.12
CA HIS A 768 -4.99 -26.41 26.11
C HIS A 768 -3.81 -25.44 26.29
N GLN A 769 -3.53 -25.05 27.53
CA GLN A 769 -2.49 -24.06 27.88
C GLN A 769 -2.61 -22.72 27.13
N ALA A 770 -3.82 -22.37 26.68
CA ALA A 770 -4.06 -21.07 26.06
C ALA A 770 -4.01 -19.94 27.10
N THR A 771 -3.72 -18.72 26.64
CA THR A 771 -3.59 -17.53 27.50
C THR A 771 -4.56 -16.44 27.08
N GLY A 772 -5.24 -15.82 28.04
CA GLY A 772 -6.05 -14.63 27.81
C GLY A 772 -5.18 -13.42 27.48
N PHE A 773 -4.42 -12.95 28.46
CA PHE A 773 -3.56 -11.77 28.35
C PHE A 773 -2.11 -12.10 28.69
N LEU A 774 -1.18 -11.77 27.80
CA LEU A 774 0.25 -11.78 28.05
C LEU A 774 0.76 -10.33 27.98
N VAL A 775 1.20 -9.80 29.11
CA VAL A 775 1.79 -8.46 29.22
C VAL A 775 3.25 -8.64 29.54
N GLU A 776 4.12 -8.12 28.67
CA GLU A 776 5.55 -8.41 28.77
C GLU A 776 6.45 -7.22 28.41
N GLY A 777 7.75 -7.34 28.70
CA GLY A 777 8.78 -6.46 28.13
C GLY A 777 8.63 -4.96 28.36
N GLY A 778 8.12 -4.54 29.52
CA GLY A 778 7.88 -3.15 29.91
C GLY A 778 6.48 -2.62 29.56
N ALA A 779 5.58 -3.46 29.05
CA ALA A 779 4.21 -3.06 28.74
C ALA A 779 3.33 -2.97 29.99
N THR A 780 2.22 -2.23 29.89
CA THR A 780 1.22 -2.13 30.97
C THR A 780 -0.15 -2.63 30.51
N GLY A 781 -0.80 -3.43 31.35
CA GLY A 781 -2.11 -4.01 31.05
C GLY A 781 -3.13 -3.82 32.15
N THR A 782 -4.39 -3.62 31.75
CA THR A 782 -5.54 -3.52 32.64
C THR A 782 -6.66 -4.48 32.21
N ILE A 783 -6.89 -5.50 33.04
CA ILE A 783 -8.07 -6.34 32.99
C ILE A 783 -9.14 -5.69 33.89
N SER A 784 -10.14 -5.05 33.28
CA SER A 784 -11.21 -4.35 34.01
C SER A 784 -12.04 -5.31 34.87
N ASN A 785 -12.69 -4.78 35.91
CA ASN A 785 -13.67 -5.53 36.71
C ASN A 785 -14.96 -5.87 35.95
N THR A 786 -15.20 -5.21 34.81
CA THR A 786 -16.30 -5.51 33.88
C THR A 786 -15.94 -6.58 32.85
N THR A 787 -14.67 -7.00 32.77
CA THR A 787 -14.23 -8.03 31.84
C THR A 787 -14.69 -9.40 32.31
N THR A 788 -15.23 -10.22 31.39
CA THR A 788 -15.54 -11.62 31.66
C THR A 788 -14.46 -12.50 31.06
N ILE A 789 -13.81 -13.35 31.86
CA ILE A 789 -12.84 -14.33 31.38
C ILE A 789 -13.36 -15.73 31.68
N ASN A 790 -13.54 -16.54 30.64
CA ASN A 790 -13.94 -17.94 30.74
C ASN A 790 -12.70 -18.82 30.55
N LEU A 791 -12.26 -19.50 31.61
CA LEU A 791 -11.16 -20.45 31.58
C LEU A 791 -11.72 -21.86 31.37
N SER A 792 -11.80 -22.27 30.10
CA SER A 792 -12.46 -23.49 29.64
C SER A 792 -11.51 -24.51 28.97
N GLY A 793 -10.22 -24.20 28.87
CA GLY A 793 -9.17 -25.15 28.50
C GLY A 793 -8.44 -25.70 29.72
N GLU A 794 -7.97 -26.95 29.64
CA GLU A 794 -7.03 -27.51 30.61
C GLU A 794 -5.74 -26.69 30.61
N GLY A 795 -5.27 -26.28 31.80
CA GLY A 795 -4.09 -25.43 31.90
C GLY A 795 -4.27 -23.99 31.41
N ALA A 796 -5.51 -23.56 31.11
CA ALA A 796 -5.78 -22.20 30.64
C ALA A 796 -5.35 -21.14 31.66
N ILE A 797 -4.80 -20.03 31.16
CA ILE A 797 -4.24 -18.95 31.98
C ILE A 797 -4.99 -17.64 31.71
N ALA A 798 -5.53 -16.97 32.74
CA ALA A 798 -6.24 -15.71 32.52
C ALA A 798 -5.29 -14.57 32.14
N GLY A 799 -4.18 -14.43 32.86
CA GLY A 799 -3.18 -13.40 32.58
C GLY A 799 -1.76 -13.74 33.04
N ILE A 800 -0.77 -13.33 32.25
CA ILE A 800 0.66 -13.41 32.56
C ILE A 800 1.26 -12.02 32.49
N ALA A 801 2.07 -11.67 33.50
CA ALA A 801 2.96 -10.53 33.51
C ALA A 801 4.41 -11.04 33.46
N ASP A 802 5.15 -10.73 32.40
CA ASP A 802 6.54 -11.16 32.21
C ASP A 802 7.47 -9.96 32.05
N GLY A 803 8.38 -9.72 32.99
CA GLY A 803 9.27 -8.57 32.88
C GLY A 803 10.18 -8.66 31.65
N GLN A 804 10.47 -9.87 31.17
CA GLN A 804 11.25 -10.10 29.97
C GLN A 804 10.36 -9.94 28.71
N GLY A 805 10.81 -9.15 27.74
CA GLY A 805 10.15 -9.04 26.43
C GLY A 805 10.67 -10.06 25.42
N TYR A 806 9.84 -10.34 24.41
CA TYR A 806 10.16 -11.28 23.34
C TYR A 806 9.88 -10.68 21.96
N GLU A 807 10.82 -10.89 21.03
CA GLU A 807 10.62 -10.58 19.62
C GLU A 807 9.66 -11.57 18.95
N LEU A 808 9.25 -11.28 17.71
CA LEU A 808 8.40 -12.18 16.91
C LEU A 808 9.06 -13.55 16.60
N THR A 809 10.38 -13.68 16.75
CA THR A 809 11.10 -14.97 16.69
C THR A 809 10.93 -15.83 17.94
N GLY A 810 10.48 -15.23 19.06
CA GLY A 810 10.59 -15.80 20.40
C GLY A 810 11.95 -15.55 21.07
N ALA A 811 12.85 -14.79 20.45
CA ALA A 811 14.10 -14.37 21.10
C ALA A 811 13.83 -13.33 22.19
N GLN A 812 14.58 -13.41 23.30
CA GLN A 812 14.49 -12.43 24.38
C GLN A 812 15.06 -11.08 23.93
N THR A 813 14.33 -10.01 24.24
CA THR A 813 14.83 -8.64 24.06
C THR A 813 15.89 -8.30 25.11
N VAL A 814 16.90 -7.54 24.73
CA VAL A 814 17.91 -7.06 25.69
C VAL A 814 17.29 -5.94 26.52
N MET A 815 17.17 -6.15 27.82
CA MET A 815 16.50 -5.23 28.75
C MET A 815 17.25 -5.12 30.08
N THR A 816 17.26 -3.93 30.69
CA THR A 816 17.72 -3.74 32.07
C THR A 816 16.66 -4.17 33.07
N ASN A 817 17.07 -4.41 34.31
CA ASN A 817 16.13 -4.78 35.38
C ASN A 817 15.08 -3.70 35.62
N GLU A 818 15.43 -2.43 35.45
CA GLU A 818 14.50 -1.30 35.55
C GLU A 818 13.42 -1.39 34.46
N GLN A 819 13.80 -1.67 33.21
CA GLN A 819 12.84 -1.84 32.11
C GLN A 819 11.93 -3.05 32.33
N LYS A 820 12.45 -4.15 32.90
CA LYS A 820 11.65 -5.33 33.23
C LYS A 820 10.57 -5.04 34.29
N LYS A 821 10.90 -4.19 35.27
CA LYS A 821 9.98 -3.77 36.34
C LYS A 821 8.85 -2.86 35.85
N GLU A 822 8.98 -2.26 34.67
CA GLU A 822 7.89 -1.49 34.05
C GLU A 822 6.72 -2.40 33.62
N THR A 823 6.93 -3.72 33.49
CA THR A 823 5.84 -4.65 33.17
C THR A 823 4.85 -4.74 34.33
N ILE A 824 3.63 -4.27 34.12
CA ILE A 824 2.57 -4.28 35.13
C ILE A 824 1.26 -4.81 34.53
N LEU A 825 0.66 -5.82 35.18
CA LEU A 825 -0.70 -6.26 34.89
C LEU A 825 -1.62 -5.96 36.09
N THR A 826 -2.57 -5.05 35.91
CA THR A 826 -3.63 -4.79 36.89
C THR A 826 -4.89 -5.55 36.50
N ALA A 827 -5.43 -6.36 37.41
CA ALA A 827 -6.56 -7.24 37.16
C ALA A 827 -7.68 -7.05 38.18
N GLY A 828 -8.91 -6.85 37.69
CA GLY A 828 -10.11 -6.73 38.51
C GLY A 828 -11.24 -7.70 38.14
N ALA A 829 -11.06 -8.54 37.11
CA ALA A 829 -12.06 -9.50 36.68
C ALA A 829 -12.25 -10.61 37.73
N VAL A 830 -13.51 -10.99 37.98
CA VAL A 830 -13.83 -12.17 38.79
C VAL A 830 -13.61 -13.42 37.94
N LEU A 831 -12.82 -14.37 38.43
CA LEU A 831 -12.49 -15.61 37.74
C LEU A 831 -13.24 -16.79 38.36
N ASN A 832 -13.87 -17.60 37.51
CA ASN A 832 -14.52 -18.84 37.92
C ASN A 832 -14.14 -19.97 36.96
N SER A 833 -13.72 -21.12 37.48
CA SER A 833 -13.51 -22.33 36.67
C SER A 833 -13.62 -23.60 37.48
N ALA A 834 -14.10 -24.66 36.85
CA ALA A 834 -14.14 -26.00 37.42
C ALA A 834 -13.12 -26.96 36.77
N LEU A 835 -12.24 -26.45 35.91
CA LEU A 835 -11.26 -27.24 35.18
C LEU A 835 -9.95 -27.41 35.94
N ASP A 836 -9.29 -28.52 35.65
CA ASP A 836 -8.01 -28.86 36.23
C ASP A 836 -6.87 -28.00 35.65
N GLY A 837 -5.89 -27.68 36.49
CA GLY A 837 -4.65 -27.03 36.09
C GLY A 837 -4.77 -25.56 35.68
N VAL A 838 -5.96 -24.94 35.78
CA VAL A 838 -6.14 -23.53 35.41
C VAL A 838 -5.29 -22.61 36.29
N VAL A 839 -4.81 -21.52 35.69
CA VAL A 839 -4.05 -20.48 36.39
C VAL A 839 -4.79 -19.16 36.24
N GLY A 840 -5.04 -18.48 37.35
CA GLY A 840 -5.60 -17.13 37.32
C GLY A 840 -4.56 -16.19 36.74
N TYR A 841 -3.56 -15.88 37.56
CA TYR A 841 -2.57 -14.86 37.26
C TYR A 841 -1.15 -15.34 37.56
N LEU A 842 -0.19 -14.99 36.70
CA LEU A 842 1.22 -15.33 36.88
C LEU A 842 2.11 -14.10 36.65
N ALA A 843 3.00 -13.79 37.58
CA ALA A 843 4.05 -12.79 37.39
C ALA A 843 5.44 -13.45 37.43
N LYS A 844 6.34 -13.04 36.54
CA LYS A 844 7.73 -13.54 36.50
C LYS A 844 8.70 -12.51 35.93
N ASN A 845 9.99 -12.78 36.06
CA ASN A 845 11.08 -11.98 35.50
C ASN A 845 11.02 -10.49 35.89
N MET A 846 10.69 -10.18 37.14
CA MET A 846 10.55 -8.81 37.67
C MET A 846 9.27 -8.05 37.32
N ALA A 847 8.29 -8.68 36.66
CA ALA A 847 6.99 -8.05 36.46
C ALA A 847 6.19 -7.90 37.76
N THR A 848 5.20 -7.01 37.73
CA THR A 848 4.22 -6.84 38.80
C THR A 848 2.82 -7.28 38.36
N ILE A 849 2.11 -8.00 39.22
CA ILE A 849 0.68 -8.25 39.08
C ILE A 849 -0.11 -7.68 40.25
N ASN A 850 -1.20 -6.97 39.97
CA ASN A 850 -2.10 -6.41 40.98
C ASN A 850 -3.52 -6.92 40.77
N ASN A 851 -3.92 -7.93 41.52
CA ASN A 851 -5.25 -8.52 41.48
C ASN A 851 -6.19 -7.96 42.57
N SER A 852 -7.39 -7.57 42.14
CA SER A 852 -8.50 -7.15 43.00
C SER A 852 -9.77 -7.96 42.77
N GLY A 853 -9.81 -8.82 41.75
CA GLY A 853 -10.96 -9.69 41.47
C GLY A 853 -10.93 -10.98 42.29
N ASP A 854 -12.09 -11.46 42.69
CA ASP A 854 -12.23 -12.76 43.35
C ASP A 854 -11.92 -13.90 42.37
N ILE A 855 -11.30 -14.97 42.87
CA ILE A 855 -10.95 -16.18 42.10
C ILE A 855 -11.61 -17.38 42.76
N THR A 856 -12.41 -18.14 42.01
CA THR A 856 -13.03 -19.40 42.47
C THR A 856 -12.69 -20.52 41.49
N PHE A 857 -11.75 -21.38 41.88
CA PHE A 857 -11.36 -22.55 41.10
C PHE A 857 -11.68 -23.83 41.85
N THR A 858 -12.61 -24.64 41.34
CA THR A 858 -13.02 -25.91 41.98
C THR A 858 -12.39 -27.14 41.33
N GLY A 859 -11.72 -26.98 40.19
CA GLY A 859 -10.95 -28.05 39.55
C GLY A 859 -9.65 -28.35 40.30
N LYS A 860 -9.01 -29.47 39.95
CA LYS A 860 -7.81 -29.95 40.63
C LYS A 860 -6.57 -29.19 40.18
N ASN A 861 -5.56 -29.08 41.05
CA ASN A 861 -4.25 -28.52 40.70
C ASN A 861 -4.30 -27.08 40.13
N ALA A 862 -5.36 -26.31 40.42
CA ALA A 862 -5.49 -24.94 39.97
C ALA A 862 -4.57 -24.00 40.76
N THR A 863 -4.08 -22.93 40.14
CA THR A 863 -3.31 -21.87 40.81
C THR A 863 -4.05 -20.54 40.74
N GLY A 864 -4.27 -19.88 41.88
CA GLY A 864 -4.89 -18.55 41.94
C GLY A 864 -3.97 -17.47 41.39
N VAL A 865 -2.97 -17.08 42.18
CA VAL A 865 -1.92 -16.10 41.81
C VAL A 865 -0.55 -16.73 42.03
N GLY A 866 0.26 -16.77 40.97
CA GLY A 866 1.65 -17.21 41.00
C GLY A 866 2.64 -16.05 40.83
N VAL A 867 3.74 -16.07 41.56
CA VAL A 867 4.89 -15.17 41.37
C VAL A 867 6.18 -16.00 41.31
N GLN A 868 7.05 -15.64 40.38
CA GLN A 868 8.35 -16.28 40.14
C GLN A 868 9.47 -15.24 40.22
N GLU A 869 10.70 -15.68 39.96
CA GLU A 869 11.94 -14.91 40.04
C GLU A 869 11.83 -13.41 39.74
N GLY A 870 12.16 -12.61 40.76
CA GLY A 870 12.21 -11.16 40.78
C GLY A 870 10.85 -10.45 40.82
N ALA A 871 9.74 -11.16 40.66
CA ALA A 871 8.43 -10.57 40.46
C ALA A 871 7.75 -10.10 41.77
N GLU A 872 6.77 -9.23 41.62
CA GLU A 872 5.89 -8.78 42.71
C GLU A 872 4.42 -9.13 42.41
N GLY A 873 3.77 -9.80 43.35
CA GLY A 873 2.32 -10.06 43.30
C GLY A 873 1.60 -9.31 44.40
N ILE A 874 0.50 -8.67 44.07
CA ILE A 874 -0.38 -7.99 45.01
C ILE A 874 -1.78 -8.56 44.80
N ASN A 875 -2.36 -9.15 45.84
CA ASN A 875 -3.70 -9.73 45.81
C ASN A 875 -4.58 -9.10 46.90
N SER A 876 -5.75 -8.60 46.50
CA SER A 876 -6.80 -8.11 47.39
C SER A 876 -8.13 -8.83 47.20
N GLY A 877 -8.30 -9.59 46.12
CA GLY A 877 -9.47 -10.44 45.90
C GLY A 877 -9.43 -11.72 46.75
N ASN A 878 -10.60 -12.29 47.04
CA ASN A 878 -10.70 -13.56 47.75
C ASN A 878 -10.42 -14.72 46.80
N ILE A 879 -9.78 -15.78 47.30
CA ILE A 879 -9.45 -16.97 46.51
C ILE A 879 -10.11 -18.21 47.13
N THR A 880 -10.84 -18.97 46.33
CA THR A 880 -11.45 -20.26 46.71
C THR A 880 -10.92 -21.37 45.82
N LEU A 881 -10.52 -22.51 46.42
CA LEU A 881 -9.80 -23.60 45.74
C LEU A 881 -10.43 -24.98 45.94
N GLY A 882 -10.36 -25.82 44.90
CA GLY A 882 -10.64 -27.26 44.89
C GLY A 882 -9.40 -28.11 45.22
N ASP A 883 -9.44 -29.41 44.88
CA ASP A 883 -8.43 -30.37 45.35
C ASP A 883 -7.03 -30.05 44.81
N ASN A 884 -6.00 -30.16 45.65
CA ASN A 884 -4.60 -29.89 45.30
C ASN A 884 -4.35 -28.48 44.69
N GLY A 885 -5.32 -27.56 44.80
CA GLY A 885 -5.17 -26.19 44.32
C GLY A 885 -4.21 -25.39 45.20
N ILE A 886 -3.52 -24.40 44.61
CA ILE A 886 -2.65 -23.47 45.32
C ILE A 886 -3.20 -22.05 45.17
N GLY A 887 -3.46 -21.36 46.28
CA GLY A 887 -4.05 -20.03 46.24
C GLY A 887 -3.02 -19.01 45.77
N LEU A 888 -1.94 -18.94 46.52
CA LEU A 888 -0.81 -18.05 46.30
C LEU A 888 0.46 -18.90 46.18
N LEU A 889 1.10 -18.87 45.02
CA LEU A 889 2.34 -19.60 44.74
C LEU A 889 3.48 -18.59 44.58
N ALA A 890 4.58 -18.74 45.33
CA ALA A 890 5.75 -17.90 45.21
C ALA A 890 7.03 -18.74 45.19
N SER A 891 7.89 -18.57 44.17
CA SER A 891 9.14 -19.31 44.07
C SER A 891 10.30 -18.51 43.47
N ALA A 892 11.44 -18.45 44.18
CA ALA A 892 12.66 -17.78 43.74
C ALA A 892 13.89 -18.11 44.59
N ASP A 893 15.04 -18.27 43.93
CA ASP A 893 16.34 -18.54 44.56
C ASP A 893 17.38 -17.44 44.25
N THR A 894 17.18 -16.65 43.20
CA THR A 894 18.21 -15.73 42.69
C THR A 894 17.85 -14.26 42.88
N HIS A 895 16.58 -13.88 42.71
CA HIS A 895 16.12 -12.50 42.80
C HIS A 895 14.99 -12.36 43.82
N ASP A 896 15.06 -11.28 44.60
CA ASP A 896 14.06 -10.96 45.60
C ASP A 896 12.66 -10.93 44.95
N THR A 897 11.76 -11.77 45.45
CA THR A 897 10.42 -12.00 44.92
C THR A 897 9.42 -11.81 46.05
N ARG A 898 8.39 -10.99 45.81
CA ARG A 898 7.42 -10.64 46.85
C ARG A 898 5.99 -10.98 46.45
N LEU A 899 5.20 -11.49 47.39
CA LEU A 899 3.76 -11.59 47.24
C LEU A 899 3.08 -10.95 48.44
N ILE A 900 2.17 -10.02 48.20
CA ILE A 900 1.38 -9.35 49.23
C ILE A 900 -0.08 -9.75 49.06
N ASN A 901 -0.71 -10.23 50.14
CA ASN A 901 -2.10 -10.62 50.17
C ASN A 901 -2.88 -9.87 51.25
N THR A 902 -4.05 -9.37 50.88
CA THR A 902 -5.04 -8.74 51.77
C THR A 902 -6.43 -9.39 51.66
N GLY A 903 -6.63 -10.32 50.71
CA GLY A 903 -7.87 -11.08 50.55
C GLY A 903 -7.89 -12.38 51.35
N SER A 904 -9.08 -12.96 51.54
CA SER A 904 -9.23 -14.25 52.23
C SER A 904 -8.99 -15.44 51.31
N LEU A 905 -8.50 -16.54 51.86
CA LEU A 905 -8.22 -17.81 51.17
C LEU A 905 -9.15 -18.90 51.72
N THR A 906 -9.92 -19.56 50.85
CA THR A 906 -10.85 -20.66 51.21
C THR A 906 -10.44 -21.95 50.49
N LEU A 907 -10.05 -22.95 51.27
CA LEU A 907 -9.42 -24.19 50.81
C LEU A 907 -10.43 -25.34 50.90
N ASN A 908 -11.31 -25.45 49.90
CA ASN A 908 -12.43 -26.41 49.92
C ASN A 908 -12.01 -27.84 49.56
N GLY A 909 -11.01 -28.01 48.70
CA GLY A 909 -10.60 -29.34 48.25
C GLY A 909 -9.50 -29.98 49.09
N SER A 910 -9.37 -31.30 48.98
CA SER A 910 -8.35 -32.08 49.68
C SER A 910 -6.94 -31.67 49.24
N HIS A 911 -6.00 -31.59 50.17
CA HIS A 911 -4.60 -31.22 49.95
C HIS A 911 -4.39 -29.87 49.25
N SER A 912 -5.39 -28.98 49.27
CA SER A 912 -5.23 -27.62 48.77
C SER A 912 -4.31 -26.80 49.70
N ILE A 913 -3.57 -25.87 49.12
CA ILE A 913 -2.60 -25.03 49.83
C ILE A 913 -2.99 -23.56 49.67
N GLY A 914 -3.16 -22.82 50.78
CA GLY A 914 -3.45 -21.40 50.73
C GLY A 914 -2.26 -20.60 50.19
N ILE A 915 -1.13 -20.68 50.90
CA ILE A 915 0.13 -20.03 50.53
C ILE A 915 1.20 -21.10 50.35
N SER A 916 1.85 -21.16 49.20
CA SER A 916 3.03 -21.98 48.96
C SER A 916 4.21 -21.09 48.56
N ALA A 917 5.16 -20.92 49.47
CA ALA A 917 6.37 -20.14 49.29
C ALA A 917 7.59 -21.07 49.26
N SER A 918 8.51 -20.88 48.30
CA SER A 918 9.72 -21.69 48.20
C SER A 918 10.94 -20.91 47.68
N GLY A 919 12.06 -21.03 48.39
CA GLY A 919 13.35 -20.48 47.97
C GLY A 919 13.77 -19.25 48.77
N ILE A 920 15.09 -19.05 48.86
CA ILE A 920 15.73 -18.10 49.80
C ILE A 920 15.41 -16.63 49.50
N LYS A 921 14.88 -16.34 48.30
CA LYS A 921 14.56 -14.99 47.85
C LYS A 921 13.08 -14.66 47.90
N VAL A 922 12.26 -15.55 48.45
CA VAL A 922 10.81 -15.37 48.53
C VAL A 922 10.40 -14.77 49.86
N THR A 923 9.64 -13.67 49.80
CA THR A 923 8.87 -13.14 50.93
C THR A 923 7.39 -13.06 50.57
N VAL A 924 6.52 -13.62 51.40
CA VAL A 924 5.06 -13.48 51.27
C VAL A 924 4.50 -12.76 52.49
N ASP A 925 3.76 -11.67 52.28
CA ASP A 925 3.11 -10.91 53.34
C ASP A 925 1.59 -11.08 53.26
N MET A 926 0.94 -11.60 54.29
CA MET A 926 -0.52 -11.57 54.44
C MET A 926 -0.90 -10.59 55.56
N LYS A 927 -1.66 -9.55 55.23
CA LYS A 927 -1.92 -8.43 56.15
C LYS A 927 -3.33 -7.88 56.01
N THR A 928 -3.81 -7.15 57.03
CA THR A 928 -5.05 -6.37 56.91
C THR A 928 -4.86 -5.20 55.94
N ASP A 929 -5.93 -4.84 55.23
CA ASP A 929 -6.03 -3.60 54.48
C ASP A 929 -6.55 -2.42 55.34
N GLY A 930 -6.82 -2.68 56.64
CA GLY A 930 -7.41 -1.73 57.58
C GLY A 930 -8.94 -1.72 57.60
N THR A 931 -9.60 -2.50 56.72
CA THR A 931 -11.07 -2.59 56.65
C THR A 931 -11.59 -4.00 56.93
N SER A 932 -10.80 -5.03 56.62
CA SER A 932 -11.12 -6.42 56.89
C SER A 932 -9.89 -7.21 57.35
N SER A 933 -10.14 -8.26 58.13
CA SER A 933 -9.12 -9.22 58.55
C SER A 933 -9.16 -10.40 57.60
N PRO A 934 -8.11 -10.65 56.80
CA PRO A 934 -8.14 -11.77 55.88
C PRO A 934 -8.05 -13.09 56.65
N THR A 935 -8.79 -14.10 56.18
CA THR A 935 -8.85 -15.42 56.81
C THR A 935 -8.28 -16.48 55.89
N ILE A 936 -7.57 -17.46 56.45
CA ILE A 936 -7.23 -18.71 55.77
C ILE A 936 -8.15 -19.80 56.31
N LYS A 937 -9.16 -20.17 55.52
CA LYS A 937 -10.17 -21.17 55.90
C LYS A 937 -9.87 -22.51 55.26
N MET A 938 -9.51 -23.49 56.10
CA MET A 938 -9.21 -24.86 55.70
C MET A 938 -10.47 -25.73 55.83
N ASN A 939 -11.08 -26.11 54.72
CA ASN A 939 -12.27 -26.96 54.70
C ASN A 939 -12.01 -28.39 54.23
N GLY A 940 -11.00 -28.60 53.37
CA GLY A 940 -10.68 -29.92 52.80
C GLY A 940 -9.74 -30.76 53.65
N ASP A 941 -9.77 -32.08 53.41
CA ASP A 941 -8.90 -33.06 54.06
C ASP A 941 -7.44 -32.81 53.69
N GLY A 942 -6.54 -32.79 54.68
CA GLY A 942 -5.11 -32.55 54.41
C GLY A 942 -4.79 -31.15 53.86
N ALA A 943 -5.74 -30.20 53.92
CA ALA A 943 -5.50 -28.82 53.47
C ALA A 943 -4.39 -28.14 54.29
N VAL A 944 -3.57 -27.34 53.63
CA VAL A 944 -2.45 -26.63 54.23
C VAL A 944 -2.68 -25.11 54.12
N GLY A 945 -2.73 -24.40 55.24
CA GLY A 945 -2.89 -22.96 55.24
C GLY A 945 -1.72 -22.24 54.57
N VAL A 946 -0.52 -22.46 55.11
CA VAL A 946 0.74 -21.89 54.65
C VAL A 946 1.81 -22.98 54.60
N LYS A 947 2.56 -23.03 53.50
CA LYS A 947 3.75 -23.84 53.33
C LYS A 947 4.94 -22.94 52.98
N ALA A 948 5.93 -22.86 53.87
CA ALA A 948 7.20 -22.20 53.63
C ALA A 948 8.29 -23.26 53.42
N ALA A 949 8.94 -23.22 52.27
CA ALA A 949 9.97 -24.19 51.87
C ALA A 949 11.30 -23.53 51.47
N ASN A 950 12.39 -24.29 51.56
CA ASN A 950 13.72 -23.95 51.02
C ASN A 950 14.25 -22.55 51.38
N GLY A 951 14.01 -22.08 52.61
CA GLY A 951 14.51 -20.79 53.10
C GLY A 951 13.63 -19.58 52.80
N SER A 952 12.40 -19.79 52.30
CA SER A 952 11.42 -18.72 52.10
C SER A 952 10.89 -18.15 53.41
N SER A 953 10.36 -16.94 53.36
CA SER A 953 9.72 -16.27 54.50
C SER A 953 8.26 -15.92 54.22
N VAL A 954 7.37 -16.25 55.15
CA VAL A 954 5.96 -15.84 55.12
C VAL A 954 5.63 -15.04 56.38
N ASN A 955 5.14 -13.81 56.23
CA ASN A 955 4.75 -12.93 57.32
C ASN A 955 3.23 -12.81 57.39
N LEU A 956 2.65 -13.08 58.55
CA LEU A 956 1.23 -12.93 58.83
C LEU A 956 1.04 -11.82 59.87
N ASP A 957 0.21 -10.84 59.55
CA ASP A 957 -0.20 -9.81 60.51
C ASP A 957 -1.03 -10.41 61.67
N GLY A 958 -1.06 -9.74 62.82
CA GLY A 958 -1.69 -10.25 64.05
C GLY A 958 -3.22 -10.37 63.96
N ASN A 959 -3.81 -9.83 62.89
CA ASN A 959 -5.24 -9.93 62.60
C ASN A 959 -5.57 -11.02 61.57
N VAL A 960 -4.59 -11.77 61.05
CA VAL A 960 -4.83 -12.88 60.12
C VAL A 960 -5.31 -14.10 60.89
N ALA A 961 -6.55 -14.52 60.63
CA ALA A 961 -7.16 -15.69 61.27
C ALA A 961 -6.93 -16.97 60.43
N THR A 962 -6.66 -18.09 61.10
CA THR A 962 -6.70 -19.43 60.49
C THR A 962 -7.89 -20.20 61.06
N GLU A 963 -8.71 -20.77 60.18
CA GLU A 963 -9.90 -21.53 60.55
C GLU A 963 -9.75 -22.98 60.10
N PHE A 964 -9.93 -23.92 61.03
CA PHE A 964 -9.93 -25.35 60.76
C PHE A 964 -11.36 -25.88 60.60
N SER A 965 -11.50 -26.95 59.83
CA SER A 965 -12.76 -27.66 59.67
C SER A 965 -13.04 -28.52 60.90
N ALA A 966 -14.30 -28.51 61.35
CA ALA A 966 -14.74 -29.41 62.41
C ALA A 966 -14.74 -30.90 61.99
N THR A 967 -14.71 -31.18 60.68
CA THR A 967 -14.94 -32.54 60.15
C THR A 967 -13.84 -33.05 59.22
N ALA A 968 -13.05 -32.18 58.59
CA ALA A 968 -12.00 -32.60 57.67
C ALA A 968 -10.71 -32.91 58.42
N PRO A 969 -10.13 -34.12 58.27
CA PRO A 969 -8.95 -34.48 59.03
C PRO A 969 -7.63 -33.98 58.43
N ASP A 970 -6.56 -34.09 59.21
CA ASP A 970 -5.15 -33.98 58.78
C ASP A 970 -4.75 -32.60 58.24
N GLN A 971 -5.49 -31.55 58.57
CA GLN A 971 -5.21 -30.17 58.17
C GLN A 971 -3.98 -29.60 58.85
N ILE A 972 -3.22 -28.74 58.15
CA ILE A 972 -2.00 -28.12 58.66
C ILE A 972 -2.08 -26.60 58.50
N ALA A 973 -2.06 -25.81 59.57
CA ALA A 973 -2.04 -24.35 59.40
C ALA A 973 -0.72 -23.87 58.80
N PHE A 974 0.41 -24.30 59.36
CA PHE A 974 1.74 -23.84 59.00
C PHE A 974 2.69 -25.03 58.81
N TRP A 975 3.17 -25.21 57.58
CA TRP A 975 4.17 -26.22 57.21
C TRP A 975 5.50 -25.54 56.88
N LEU A 976 6.51 -25.79 57.70
CA LEU A 976 7.88 -25.35 57.47
C LEU A 976 8.73 -26.54 56.99
N ASN A 977 9.22 -26.45 55.76
CA ASN A 977 9.97 -27.52 55.11
C ASN A 977 11.37 -27.04 54.69
N GLY A 978 12.41 -27.77 55.07
CA GLY A 978 13.73 -27.54 54.49
C GLY A 978 14.48 -26.30 54.98
N GLN A 979 15.72 -26.20 54.51
CA GLN A 979 16.52 -24.98 54.49
C GLN A 979 16.92 -24.69 53.04
N SER A 980 17.31 -23.46 52.74
CA SER A 980 17.98 -23.15 51.47
C SER A 980 19.32 -23.88 51.37
N ASN A 981 19.90 -23.90 50.16
CA ASN A 981 21.26 -24.42 49.95
C ASN A 981 22.33 -23.69 50.79
N ASP A 982 22.06 -22.43 51.18
CA ASP A 982 22.95 -21.59 52.00
C ASP A 982 22.67 -21.75 53.50
N GLY A 983 21.82 -22.71 53.90
CA GLY A 983 21.51 -23.02 55.30
C GLY A 983 20.48 -22.09 55.95
N VAL A 984 19.80 -21.23 55.18
CA VAL A 984 18.72 -20.37 55.71
C VAL A 984 17.47 -21.20 55.89
N SER A 985 16.94 -21.25 57.11
CA SER A 985 15.69 -21.97 57.40
C SER A 985 14.48 -21.26 56.82
N SER A 986 13.51 -22.04 56.34
CA SER A 986 12.18 -21.52 56.01
C SER A 986 11.52 -20.93 57.26
N SER A 987 10.78 -19.83 57.13
CA SER A 987 10.15 -19.14 58.25
C SER A 987 8.68 -18.80 57.98
N VAL A 988 7.85 -18.93 59.01
CA VAL A 988 6.50 -18.38 59.08
C VAL A 988 6.46 -17.47 60.30
N ASN A 989 6.46 -16.17 60.07
CA ASN A 989 6.47 -15.14 61.09
C ASN A 989 5.04 -14.67 61.34
N VAL A 990 4.58 -14.81 62.58
CA VAL A 990 3.22 -14.44 62.97
C VAL A 990 3.30 -13.31 63.97
N ALA A 991 2.77 -12.14 63.63
CA ALA A 991 2.75 -11.00 64.56
C ALA A 991 1.83 -11.30 65.76
N ALA A 992 2.17 -10.74 66.92
CA ALA A 992 1.44 -10.99 68.17
C ALA A 992 -0.06 -10.62 68.02
N SER A 993 -0.91 -11.63 68.11
CA SER A 993 -2.37 -11.52 68.06
C SER A 993 -2.95 -11.39 69.47
N ALA A 994 -3.96 -10.54 69.66
CA ALA A 994 -4.74 -10.50 70.91
C ALA A 994 -5.66 -11.72 71.09
N THR A 995 -5.89 -12.48 70.01
CA THR A 995 -6.71 -13.69 69.96
C THR A 995 -5.84 -14.94 69.75
N PRO A 996 -5.93 -15.97 70.61
CA PRO A 996 -5.17 -17.21 70.45
C PRO A 996 -5.49 -17.92 69.13
N TYR A 997 -4.50 -18.59 68.54
CA TYR A 997 -4.74 -19.48 67.41
C TYR A 997 -5.53 -20.70 67.89
N ASN A 998 -6.69 -20.94 67.28
CA ASN A 998 -7.53 -22.10 67.60
C ASN A 998 -7.21 -23.25 66.64
N VAL A 999 -6.59 -24.30 67.15
CA VAL A 999 -6.48 -25.58 66.43
C VAL A 999 -7.70 -26.39 66.80
N SER A 1000 -8.61 -26.60 65.84
CA SER A 1000 -9.89 -27.27 66.08
C SER A 1000 -10.24 -28.19 64.92
N GLY A 1001 -10.07 -29.50 65.08
CA GLY A 1001 -10.36 -30.47 64.01
C GLY A 1001 -9.81 -31.85 64.32
N GLU A 1002 -10.05 -32.82 63.43
CA GLU A 1002 -9.53 -34.18 63.57
C GLU A 1002 -8.09 -34.26 63.04
N ARG A 1003 -7.12 -34.68 63.86
CA ARG A 1003 -5.69 -34.78 63.47
C ARG A 1003 -5.08 -33.48 62.90
N SER A 1004 -5.69 -32.33 63.21
CA SER A 1004 -5.20 -31.03 62.75
C SER A 1004 -3.88 -30.65 63.43
N THR A 1005 -2.99 -30.02 62.70
CA THR A 1005 -1.66 -29.60 63.16
C THR A 1005 -1.50 -28.09 62.98
N LEU A 1006 -1.04 -27.37 64.01
CA LEU A 1006 -0.71 -25.94 63.86
C LEU A 1006 0.62 -25.77 63.12
N PHE A 1007 1.70 -26.37 63.65
CA PHE A 1007 3.02 -26.35 63.02
C PHE A 1007 3.49 -27.76 62.67
N TYR A 1008 3.76 -27.98 61.38
CA TYR A 1008 4.46 -29.15 60.89
C TYR A 1008 5.85 -28.74 60.41
N VAL A 1009 6.90 -29.26 61.04
CA VAL A 1009 8.30 -28.88 60.75
C VAL A 1009 9.10 -30.12 60.35
N ASP A 1010 9.72 -30.07 59.18
CA ASP A 1010 10.49 -31.18 58.62
C ASP A 1010 11.72 -30.72 57.81
N ASN A 1011 12.58 -31.67 57.43
CA ASN A 1011 13.75 -31.45 56.59
C ASN A 1011 14.73 -30.36 57.07
N LYS A 1012 14.98 -30.27 58.38
CA LYS A 1012 15.89 -29.28 59.01
C LYS A 1012 15.38 -27.83 59.01
N ALA A 1013 14.10 -27.57 58.72
CA ALA A 1013 13.51 -26.28 59.02
C ALA A 1013 13.57 -25.98 60.54
N SER A 1014 13.61 -24.70 60.91
CA SER A 1014 13.60 -24.26 62.31
C SER A 1014 12.35 -23.44 62.61
N LEU A 1015 11.88 -23.51 63.86
CA LEU A 1015 10.76 -22.76 64.39
C LEU A 1015 11.24 -22.05 65.67
N ASP A 1016 11.00 -20.74 65.78
CA ASP A 1016 11.39 -19.91 66.92
C ASP A 1016 10.33 -18.81 67.16
N GLY A 1017 10.01 -18.50 68.42
CA GLY A 1017 9.01 -17.48 68.83
C GLY A 1017 8.07 -17.89 69.97
N ASP A 1018 7.44 -16.89 70.61
CA ASP A 1018 6.43 -17.07 71.67
C ASP A 1018 5.00 -17.04 71.08
N LEU A 1019 4.21 -18.09 71.29
CA LEU A 1019 2.85 -18.21 70.74
C LEU A 1019 1.80 -18.53 71.83
N THR A 1020 0.61 -17.95 71.70
CA THR A 1020 -0.55 -18.32 72.52
C THR A 1020 -1.54 -19.13 71.68
N VAL A 1021 -1.75 -20.39 72.04
CA VAL A 1021 -2.55 -21.37 71.28
C VAL A 1021 -3.65 -21.95 72.16
N ASN A 1022 -4.82 -22.13 71.56
CA ASN A 1022 -5.91 -22.93 72.09
C ASN A 1022 -6.04 -24.20 71.24
N VAL A 1023 -5.85 -25.37 71.86
CA VAL A 1023 -5.92 -26.67 71.18
C VAL A 1023 -7.19 -27.39 71.60
N SER A 1024 -8.03 -27.77 70.63
CA SER A 1024 -9.30 -28.48 70.84
C SER A 1024 -9.61 -29.44 69.68
N GLY A 1025 -10.45 -30.46 69.87
CA GLY A 1025 -10.78 -31.45 68.83
C GLY A 1025 -10.21 -32.85 69.07
N ASN A 1026 -10.28 -33.73 68.05
CA ASN A 1026 -9.91 -35.14 68.15
C ASN A 1026 -8.49 -35.40 67.61
N MET A 1027 -7.54 -35.72 68.50
CA MET A 1027 -6.09 -35.82 68.20
C MET A 1027 -5.42 -34.57 67.58
N PRO A 1028 -5.72 -33.34 68.03
CA PRO A 1028 -5.04 -32.15 67.52
C PRO A 1028 -3.58 -32.08 68.04
N ALA A 1029 -2.69 -31.49 67.25
CA ALA A 1029 -1.30 -31.26 67.62
C ALA A 1029 -0.92 -29.79 67.44
N GLU A 1030 -0.33 -29.19 68.47
CA GLU A 1030 0.26 -27.85 68.36
C GLU A 1030 1.53 -27.88 67.49
N LEU A 1031 2.42 -28.83 67.74
CA LEU A 1031 3.67 -29.00 67.00
C LEU A 1031 3.89 -30.47 66.67
N LYS A 1032 4.21 -30.74 65.40
CA LYS A 1032 4.61 -32.06 64.92
C LYS A 1032 5.95 -31.96 64.19
N LEU A 1033 6.95 -32.61 64.75
CA LEU A 1033 8.30 -32.68 64.19
C LEU A 1033 8.47 -34.01 63.46
N ALA A 1034 8.80 -33.97 62.17
CA ALA A 1034 9.19 -35.17 61.44
C ALA A 1034 10.72 -35.31 61.46
N THR A 1035 11.24 -36.22 62.28
CA THR A 1035 12.65 -36.59 62.24
C THR A 1035 12.88 -37.53 61.07
N THR A 1036 13.46 -37.03 59.97
CA THR A 1036 14.08 -37.89 58.97
C THR A 1036 15.34 -38.51 59.58
N ALA A 1037 15.26 -39.79 59.93
CA ALA A 1037 16.43 -40.60 60.22
C ALA A 1037 17.11 -40.96 58.89
N HIS A 1038 18.32 -40.38 58.71
CA HIS A 1038 19.33 -40.60 57.68
C HIS A 1038 19.00 -40.27 56.22
#